data_AF-A0A2V4DK32-F1
#
_entry.id   AF-A0A2V4DK32-F1
#
_cell.length_a   1.000
_cell.length_b   1.000
_cell.length_c   1.000
_cell.angle_alpha   90.00
_cell.angle_beta   90.00
_cell.angle_gamma   90.00
#
_symmetry.space_group_name_H-M   'P 1'
#
loop_
_entity.id
_entity.type
_entity.pdbx_description
1 polymer ?
#
loop_
_entity_poly.entity_id
_entity_poly.type
_entity_poly.pdbx_seq_one_letter_code
_entity_poly.pdbx_strand_id
1 'polypeptide(L)'
;MLGMTITVVMVMAALIAAYMAWNIGANDVANAMGTSVGSGALTLKRAIIVAAIFEFAGAVFFGSHVTDTIRKGVLDFGDQGFSYELSQNLMYGFMGALLAAAIWLTIATKYGLPVSTTHSIVGGVIGMGLFIQVDSVNWGKVLEIVMSWIISPLLGGFIAYFSFNLIKRVIMNHEDPVERTRKIAPLLALPTFFVLGLALQFKGLKGFYSNLDAKGIIVKSHWLPPKDGTTFNPLVEGAWIPLNSLLVALAIGIVASTILWLILRRYEFKEEGYAGVEQVFIWLQIITACYVAFAHGANDVANAIGPMAAIYDIATSANGTLSTEQVEVPIGLLLLGGAGITIGVATWGYKVMDTIGKKITHITPSRGFAAEFGAATTVLIFSMPFLAVPISTTHTLVGAVVGVGLAGGASAVDFRVFWKIAASWVASLPVAGFGAVIFYIMFAGTPMNVVVVTVLAFAITGYVVIKPIPERDDEEDAVDVEIVAPLPSVEVMGVSPFELFHEHAIAVERTVSCMAEAISEAVSGGDPKEKIAATVSAELEADHLKATLREEVGKGVRITIGRDNFLHMISRQDRIADYAQNVAEQLSFRSLYDNQEARDNLLQMSNAVVETVSRYEDTVEQLKNLNFSGYTRKEKNALFKLIREVNMLEHEADEVERDSAAFVFTEGDEQPLAAMHMYRVLQRLDDVANACEKAANAFLPIVYS
;
A
#
# COMPACT_ATOMS: atom_id res chain seq x y z
N MET A 1 -37.99 25.49 -23.14
CA MET A 1 -36.80 24.81 -23.70
C MET A 1 -35.53 25.10 -22.90
N LEU A 2 -35.14 26.38 -22.70
CA LEU A 2 -33.96 26.77 -21.88
C LEU A 2 -33.91 26.14 -20.47
N GLY A 3 -35.02 26.07 -19.74
CA GLY A 3 -35.06 25.43 -18.41
C GLY A 3 -34.74 23.93 -18.42
N MET A 4 -35.24 23.19 -19.41
CA MET A 4 -35.02 21.74 -19.53
C MET A 4 -33.55 21.42 -19.89
N THR A 5 -32.95 22.26 -20.74
CA THR A 5 -31.55 22.20 -21.16
C THR A 5 -30.60 22.39 -19.97
N ILE A 6 -30.86 23.39 -19.11
CA ILE A 6 -30.06 23.67 -17.92
C ILE A 6 -30.21 22.56 -16.87
N THR A 7 -31.42 22.04 -16.67
CA THR A 7 -31.65 20.92 -15.74
C THR A 7 -30.86 19.67 -16.14
N VAL A 8 -30.79 19.34 -17.43
CA VAL A 8 -30.02 18.18 -17.92
C VAL A 8 -28.53 18.36 -17.64
N VAL A 9 -27.95 19.54 -17.93
CA VAL A 9 -26.53 19.83 -17.66
C VAL A 9 -26.23 19.69 -16.17
N MET A 10 -27.09 20.24 -15.30
CA MET A 10 -26.91 20.17 -13.86
C MET A 10 -26.95 18.74 -13.31
N VAL A 11 -27.88 17.92 -13.78
CA VAL A 11 -27.97 16.50 -13.40
C VAL A 11 -26.71 15.75 -13.84
N MET A 12 -26.28 15.96 -15.09
CA MET A 12 -25.07 15.29 -15.60
C MET A 12 -23.80 15.75 -14.88
N ALA A 13 -23.67 17.05 -14.60
CA ALA A 13 -22.54 17.59 -13.86
C ALA A 13 -22.49 17.03 -12.43
N ALA A 14 -23.63 16.94 -11.75
CA ALA A 14 -23.72 16.33 -10.43
C ALA A 14 -23.36 14.83 -10.45
N LEU A 15 -23.78 14.08 -11.48
CA LEU A 15 -23.40 12.66 -11.65
C LEU A 15 -21.88 12.50 -11.89
N ILE A 16 -21.29 13.33 -12.74
CA ILE A 16 -19.85 13.32 -13.01
C ILE A 16 -19.07 13.72 -11.74
N ALA A 17 -19.52 14.73 -11.00
CA ALA A 17 -18.91 15.16 -9.75
C ALA A 17 -19.02 14.07 -8.66
N ALA A 18 -20.17 13.39 -8.57
CA ALA A 18 -20.35 12.25 -7.66
C ALA A 18 -19.41 11.08 -8.02
N TYR A 19 -19.22 10.81 -9.31
CA TYR A 19 -18.27 9.81 -9.79
C TYR A 19 -16.81 10.19 -9.50
N MET A 20 -16.45 11.46 -9.64
CA MET A 20 -15.14 11.97 -9.20
C MET A 20 -14.97 11.82 -7.69
N ALA A 21 -15.98 12.19 -6.89
CA ALA A 21 -15.97 12.03 -5.44
C ALA A 21 -15.82 10.57 -5.00
N TRP A 22 -16.50 9.64 -5.68
CA TRP A 22 -16.30 8.21 -5.48
C TRP A 22 -14.87 7.77 -5.75
N ASN A 23 -14.25 8.27 -6.84
CA ASN A 23 -12.86 7.97 -7.14
C ASN A 23 -11.88 8.54 -6.12
N ILE A 24 -12.15 9.73 -5.57
CA ILE A 24 -11.36 10.31 -4.49
C ILE A 24 -11.37 9.37 -3.28
N GLY A 25 -12.53 8.93 -2.82
CA GLY A 25 -12.61 7.98 -1.70
C GLY A 25 -12.00 6.60 -2.03
N ALA A 26 -12.11 6.13 -3.27
CA ALA A 26 -11.57 4.83 -3.68
C ALA A 26 -10.04 4.81 -3.78
N ASN A 27 -9.41 5.91 -4.22
CA ASN A 27 -7.96 5.98 -4.39
C ASN A 27 -7.26 6.54 -3.15
N ASP A 28 -7.74 7.68 -2.64
CA ASP A 28 -6.98 8.50 -1.70
C ASP A 28 -7.16 8.11 -0.24
N VAL A 29 -8.12 7.25 0.10
CA VAL A 29 -8.28 6.75 1.48
C VAL A 29 -7.03 6.04 2.00
N ALA A 30 -6.23 5.48 1.10
CA ALA A 30 -4.92 4.91 1.41
C ALA A 30 -3.95 5.95 1.99
N ASN A 31 -4.15 7.24 1.70
CA ASN A 31 -3.36 8.34 2.24
C ASN A 31 -3.57 8.57 3.74
N ALA A 32 -4.71 8.14 4.28
CA ALA A 32 -5.01 8.26 5.70
C ALA A 32 -4.91 6.91 6.43
N MET A 33 -5.33 5.83 5.77
CA MET A 33 -5.50 4.52 6.40
C MET A 33 -4.54 3.45 5.91
N GLY A 34 -3.81 3.65 4.81
CA GLY A 34 -2.94 2.64 4.22
C GLY A 34 -1.83 2.19 5.17
N THR A 35 -1.20 3.13 5.87
CA THR A 35 -0.21 2.88 6.93
C THR A 35 -0.80 2.14 8.13
N SER A 36 -2.04 2.45 8.51
CA SER A 36 -2.73 1.82 9.65
C SER A 36 -3.19 0.39 9.36
N VAL A 37 -3.57 0.11 8.11
CA VAL A 37 -3.88 -1.26 7.64
C VAL A 37 -2.58 -2.06 7.45
N GLY A 38 -1.56 -1.44 6.87
CA GLY A 38 -0.24 -2.05 6.65
C GLY A 38 0.47 -2.44 7.94
N SER A 39 0.35 -1.61 8.99
CA SER A 39 0.93 -1.90 10.31
C SER A 39 0.17 -2.91 11.15
N GLY A 40 -1.03 -3.32 10.72
CA GLY A 40 -1.93 -4.14 11.52
C GLY A 40 -2.60 -3.37 12.68
N ALA A 41 -2.42 -2.05 12.81
CA ALA A 41 -3.08 -1.24 13.82
C ALA A 41 -4.62 -1.25 13.65
N LEU A 42 -5.09 -1.27 12.41
CA LEU A 42 -6.50 -1.45 12.06
C LEU A 42 -6.67 -2.58 11.06
N THR A 43 -7.72 -3.38 11.24
CA THR A 43 -8.17 -4.29 10.18
C THR A 43 -8.77 -3.47 9.04
N LEU A 44 -8.69 -3.98 7.82
CA LEU A 44 -9.26 -3.31 6.63
C LEU A 44 -10.71 -2.86 6.84
N LYS A 45 -11.56 -3.73 7.41
CA LYS A 45 -12.97 -3.40 7.71
C LYS A 45 -13.11 -2.22 8.68
N ARG A 46 -12.29 -2.17 9.72
CA ARG A 46 -12.30 -1.07 10.71
C ARG A 46 -11.77 0.22 10.11
N ALA A 47 -10.70 0.14 9.34
CA ALA A 47 -10.13 1.29 8.62
C ALA A 47 -11.15 1.93 7.68
N ILE A 48 -11.89 1.13 6.91
CA ILE A 48 -12.99 1.60 6.04
C ILE A 48 -14.06 2.35 6.83
N ILE A 49 -14.52 1.81 7.96
CA ILE A 49 -15.55 2.46 8.79
C ILE A 49 -15.05 3.79 9.36
N VAL A 50 -13.83 3.81 9.90
CA VAL A 50 -13.24 5.01 10.48
C VAL A 50 -13.03 6.08 9.41
N ALA A 51 -12.44 5.73 8.26
CA ALA A 51 -12.26 6.66 7.16
C ALA A 51 -13.59 7.21 6.64
N ALA A 52 -14.59 6.35 6.43
CA ALA A 52 -15.93 6.76 6.00
C ALA A 52 -16.52 7.84 6.91
N ILE A 53 -16.40 7.70 8.24
CA ILE A 53 -16.93 8.69 9.20
C ILE A 53 -16.13 9.99 9.15
N PHE A 54 -14.80 9.91 9.26
CA PHE A 54 -13.97 11.10 9.39
C PHE A 54 -13.84 11.87 8.07
N GLU A 55 -13.70 11.19 6.92
CA GLU A 55 -13.69 11.86 5.61
C GLU A 55 -15.03 12.51 5.29
N PHE A 56 -16.16 11.84 5.59
CA PHE A 56 -17.48 12.43 5.43
C PHE A 56 -17.64 13.69 6.29
N ALA A 57 -17.26 13.61 7.57
CA ALA A 57 -17.34 14.74 8.48
C ALA A 57 -16.44 15.90 8.02
N GLY A 58 -15.21 15.61 7.58
CA GLY A 58 -14.31 16.61 7.00
C GLY A 58 -14.89 17.28 5.76
N ALA A 59 -15.38 16.48 4.81
CA ALA A 59 -15.93 16.96 3.55
C ALA A 59 -17.16 17.86 3.75
N VAL A 60 -18.12 17.42 4.59
CA VAL A 60 -19.41 18.11 4.74
C VAL A 60 -19.30 19.34 5.63
N PHE A 61 -18.61 19.25 6.77
CA PHE A 61 -18.57 20.36 7.73
C PHE A 61 -17.50 21.39 7.41
N PHE A 62 -16.46 21.03 6.64
CA PHE A 62 -15.27 21.86 6.47
C PHE A 62 -14.76 21.99 5.03
N GLY A 63 -15.40 21.33 4.06
CA GLY A 63 -14.99 21.37 2.64
C GLY A 63 -15.31 22.65 1.87
N SER A 64 -16.26 23.47 2.33
CA SER A 64 -16.73 24.67 1.62
C SER A 64 -15.66 25.74 1.38
N HIS A 65 -14.57 25.74 2.15
CA HIS A 65 -13.56 26.80 2.13
C HIS A 65 -12.30 26.47 1.32
N VAL A 66 -12.23 25.28 0.73
CA VAL A 66 -11.09 24.80 -0.08
C VAL A 66 -11.38 24.87 -1.58
N THR A 67 -12.67 24.88 -1.96
CA THR A 67 -13.19 24.89 -3.35
C THR A 67 -12.71 26.08 -4.19
N ASP A 68 -12.40 27.22 -3.59
CA ASP A 68 -11.95 28.42 -4.31
C ASP A 68 -10.58 28.27 -5.00
N THR A 69 -9.72 27.38 -4.48
CA THR A 69 -8.30 27.30 -4.87
C THR A 69 -8.11 26.70 -6.28
N ILE A 70 -8.93 25.72 -6.66
CA ILE A 70 -8.80 25.02 -7.96
C ILE A 70 -9.32 25.90 -9.10
N ARG A 71 -10.35 26.71 -8.85
CA ARG A 71 -10.95 27.61 -9.84
C ARG A 71 -10.06 28.81 -10.16
N LYS A 72 -9.60 29.54 -9.13
CA LYS A 72 -8.85 30.81 -9.28
C LYS A 72 -7.33 30.63 -9.33
N GLY A 73 -6.80 29.47 -8.93
CA GLY A 73 -5.36 29.25 -8.81
C GLY A 73 -4.66 28.81 -10.10
N VAL A 74 -5.39 28.20 -11.04
CA VAL A 74 -4.83 27.59 -12.27
C VAL A 74 -5.18 28.38 -13.53
N LEU A 75 -6.43 28.88 -13.60
CA LEU A 75 -6.92 29.67 -14.72
C LEU A 75 -7.16 31.11 -14.26
N ASP A 76 -6.61 32.06 -15.01
CA ASP A 76 -6.76 33.50 -14.84
C ASP A 76 -7.39 34.07 -16.13
N PHE A 77 -8.61 34.57 -16.02
CA PHE A 77 -9.34 35.16 -17.15
C PHE A 77 -9.35 36.69 -17.11
N GLY A 78 -8.54 37.30 -16.23
CA GLY A 78 -8.45 38.75 -16.03
C GLY A 78 -9.67 39.36 -15.34
N ASP A 79 -9.60 40.67 -15.08
CA ASP A 79 -10.63 41.44 -14.37
C ASP A 79 -11.81 41.88 -15.26
N GLN A 80 -11.71 41.67 -16.57
CA GLN A 80 -12.80 41.93 -17.51
C GLN A 80 -13.75 40.72 -17.44
N GLY A 81 -14.81 40.84 -16.64
CA GLY A 81 -15.70 39.74 -16.25
C GLY A 81 -16.13 38.77 -17.37
N PHE A 82 -16.60 37.60 -16.97
CA PHE A 82 -16.85 36.48 -17.88
C PHE A 82 -17.97 36.75 -18.89
N SER A 83 -17.67 36.64 -20.19
CA SER A 83 -18.69 36.64 -21.23
C SER A 83 -19.58 35.40 -21.12
N TYR A 84 -20.81 35.48 -21.66
CA TYR A 84 -21.72 34.33 -21.70
C TYR A 84 -21.07 33.14 -22.43
N GLU A 85 -20.49 33.37 -23.60
CA GLU A 85 -19.85 32.32 -24.40
C GLU A 85 -18.67 31.67 -23.67
N LEU A 86 -17.79 32.47 -23.05
CA LEU A 86 -16.69 31.94 -22.25
C LEU A 86 -17.21 31.11 -21.07
N SER A 87 -18.25 31.60 -20.38
CA SER A 87 -18.85 30.87 -19.24
C SER A 87 -19.42 29.52 -19.67
N GLN A 88 -20.12 29.46 -20.81
CA GLN A 88 -20.63 28.18 -21.33
C GLN A 88 -19.50 27.22 -21.72
N ASN A 89 -18.43 27.73 -22.34
CA ASN A 89 -17.25 26.92 -22.66
C ASN A 89 -16.57 26.39 -21.40
N LEU A 90 -16.42 27.22 -20.36
CA LEU A 90 -15.85 26.79 -19.07
C LEU A 90 -16.73 25.75 -18.39
N MET A 91 -18.06 25.88 -18.46
CA MET A 91 -18.99 24.89 -17.91
C MET A 91 -18.75 23.50 -18.52
N TYR A 92 -18.75 23.37 -19.85
CA TYR A 92 -18.47 22.10 -20.52
C TYR A 92 -17.02 21.63 -20.34
N GLY A 93 -16.07 22.56 -20.25
CA GLY A 93 -14.67 22.27 -19.96
C GLY A 93 -14.49 21.63 -18.58
N PHE A 94 -15.10 22.18 -17.54
CA PHE A 94 -15.03 21.62 -16.19
C PHE A 94 -15.70 20.24 -16.09
N MET A 95 -16.79 20.02 -16.82
CA MET A 95 -17.40 18.68 -16.92
C MET A 95 -16.45 17.68 -17.59
N GLY A 96 -15.76 18.09 -18.66
CA GLY A 96 -14.76 17.28 -19.34
C GLY A 96 -13.55 16.97 -18.45
N ALA A 97 -13.05 17.96 -17.71
CA ALA A 97 -11.95 17.81 -16.77
C ALA A 97 -12.29 16.85 -15.62
N LEU A 98 -13.48 16.97 -15.02
CA LEU A 98 -13.95 16.05 -13.98
C LEU A 98 -14.08 14.62 -14.52
N LEU A 99 -14.69 14.44 -15.69
CA LEU A 99 -14.90 13.12 -16.28
C LEU A 99 -13.57 12.44 -16.65
N ALA A 100 -12.64 13.18 -17.25
CA ALA A 100 -11.30 12.69 -17.59
C ALA A 100 -10.50 12.27 -16.35
N ALA A 101 -10.46 13.13 -15.32
CA ALA A 101 -9.79 12.84 -14.07
C ALA A 101 -10.41 11.61 -13.38
N ALA A 102 -11.74 11.52 -13.31
CA ALA A 102 -12.43 10.40 -12.67
C ALA A 102 -12.18 9.06 -13.38
N ILE A 103 -12.19 9.03 -14.71
CA ILE A 103 -11.89 7.81 -15.48
C ILE A 103 -10.45 7.36 -15.26
N TRP A 104 -9.50 8.29 -15.31
CA TRP A 104 -8.10 7.98 -15.03
C TRP A 104 -7.91 7.40 -13.63
N LEU A 105 -8.52 8.02 -12.62
CA LEU A 105 -8.48 7.53 -11.23
C LEU A 105 -9.12 6.15 -11.09
N THR A 106 -10.23 5.86 -11.79
CA THR A 106 -10.86 4.53 -11.77
C THR A 106 -9.91 3.48 -12.32
N ILE A 107 -9.25 3.77 -13.45
CA ILE A 107 -8.28 2.88 -14.07
C ILE A 107 -7.09 2.68 -13.13
N ALA A 108 -6.52 3.74 -12.57
CA ALA A 108 -5.39 3.64 -11.63
C ALA A 108 -5.74 2.82 -10.38
N THR A 109 -6.92 3.06 -9.79
CA THR A 109 -7.42 2.35 -8.61
C THR A 109 -7.63 0.87 -8.89
N LYS A 110 -8.07 0.50 -10.10
CA LYS A 110 -8.18 -0.90 -10.51
C LYS A 110 -6.83 -1.62 -10.43
N TYR A 111 -5.76 -0.97 -10.88
CA TYR A 111 -4.40 -1.51 -10.80
C TYR A 111 -3.74 -1.32 -9.42
N GLY A 112 -4.49 -0.84 -8.42
CA GLY A 112 -3.97 -0.58 -7.07
C GLY A 112 -2.94 0.55 -7.02
N LEU A 113 -2.86 1.40 -8.05
CA LEU A 113 -1.88 2.48 -8.15
C LEU A 113 -2.37 3.71 -7.36
N PRO A 114 -1.62 4.16 -6.33
CA PRO A 114 -1.91 5.40 -5.63
C PRO A 114 -1.56 6.60 -6.52
N VAL A 115 -2.58 7.32 -6.97
CA VAL A 115 -2.48 8.45 -7.90
C VAL A 115 -3.03 9.71 -7.25
N SER A 116 -2.47 10.87 -7.59
CA SER A 116 -2.98 12.14 -7.09
C SER A 116 -4.27 12.57 -7.80
N THR A 117 -5.35 12.72 -7.02
CA THR A 117 -6.59 13.34 -7.49
C THR A 117 -6.40 14.81 -7.85
N THR A 118 -5.66 15.57 -7.04
CA THR A 118 -5.30 16.97 -7.31
C THR A 118 -4.54 17.12 -8.63
N HIS A 119 -3.59 16.24 -8.96
CA HIS A 119 -2.87 16.32 -10.23
C HIS A 119 -3.77 16.02 -11.41
N SER A 120 -4.64 15.03 -11.26
CA SER A 120 -5.57 14.62 -12.31
C SER A 120 -6.53 15.77 -12.64
N ILE A 121 -7.11 16.43 -11.63
CA ILE A 121 -8.02 17.56 -11.88
C ILE A 121 -7.27 18.80 -12.39
N VAL A 122 -6.10 19.14 -11.83
CA VAL A 122 -5.27 20.27 -12.31
C VAL A 122 -4.84 20.03 -13.75
N GLY A 123 -4.41 18.82 -14.11
CA GLY A 123 -4.09 18.45 -15.49
C GLY A 123 -5.28 18.61 -16.43
N GLY A 124 -6.47 18.16 -16.01
CA GLY A 124 -7.71 18.37 -16.76
C GLY A 124 -8.06 19.85 -16.96
N VAL A 125 -7.95 20.66 -15.90
CA VAL A 125 -8.22 22.12 -15.90
C VAL A 125 -7.21 22.86 -16.80
N ILE A 126 -5.92 22.52 -16.73
CA ILE A 126 -4.89 23.07 -17.64
C ILE A 126 -5.22 22.67 -19.08
N GLY A 127 -5.56 21.41 -19.33
CA GLY A 127 -5.90 20.90 -20.67
C GLY A 127 -7.07 21.65 -21.31
N MET A 128 -8.18 21.81 -20.59
CA MET A 128 -9.31 22.61 -21.08
C MET A 128 -8.96 24.09 -21.23
N GLY A 129 -8.14 24.66 -20.34
CA GLY A 129 -7.72 26.06 -20.38
C GLY A 129 -6.92 26.36 -21.64
N LEU A 130 -5.92 25.52 -21.93
CA LEU A 130 -5.13 25.60 -23.16
C LEU A 130 -5.98 25.47 -24.42
N PHE A 131 -7.07 24.71 -24.38
CA PHE A 131 -7.95 24.53 -25.54
C PHE A 131 -8.93 25.70 -25.74
N ILE A 132 -9.54 26.19 -24.65
CA ILE A 132 -10.54 27.27 -24.71
C ILE A 132 -9.86 28.62 -24.95
N GLN A 133 -8.82 28.93 -24.17
CA GLN A 133 -8.09 30.18 -24.26
C GLN A 133 -6.67 29.99 -23.69
N VAL A 134 -5.68 29.89 -24.57
CA VAL A 134 -4.27 29.62 -24.19
C VAL A 134 -3.73 30.60 -23.14
N ASP A 135 -4.06 31.88 -23.27
CA ASP A 135 -3.60 32.93 -22.35
C ASP A 135 -4.22 32.86 -20.96
N SER A 136 -5.23 32.01 -20.75
CA SER A 136 -5.88 31.84 -19.45
C SER A 136 -5.05 31.03 -18.45
N VAL A 137 -4.01 30.31 -18.90
CA VAL A 137 -3.22 29.46 -18.00
C VAL A 137 -2.12 30.28 -17.33
N ASN A 138 -2.17 30.35 -15.99
CA ASN A 138 -1.15 31.04 -15.22
C ASN A 138 0.10 30.16 -15.08
N TRP A 139 1.06 30.30 -16.01
CA TRP A 139 2.30 29.51 -16.03
C TRP A 139 3.18 29.69 -14.79
N GLY A 140 3.12 30.86 -14.13
CA GLY A 140 3.83 31.09 -12.87
C GLY A 140 3.29 30.19 -11.76
N LYS A 141 1.95 30.14 -11.62
CA LYS A 141 1.29 29.23 -10.67
C LYS A 141 1.44 27.76 -11.03
N VAL A 142 1.37 27.42 -12.32
CA VAL A 142 1.65 26.04 -12.78
C VAL A 142 3.07 25.61 -12.39
N LEU A 143 4.08 26.48 -12.52
CA LEU A 143 5.45 26.18 -12.10
C LEU A 143 5.57 25.97 -10.59
N GLU A 144 4.95 26.83 -9.77
CA GLU A 144 4.89 26.65 -8.30
C GLU A 144 4.27 25.29 -7.94
N ILE A 145 3.18 24.93 -8.62
CA ILE A 145 2.48 23.64 -8.46
C ILE A 145 3.42 22.48 -8.79
N VAL A 146 4.05 22.48 -9.97
CA VAL A 146 4.98 21.41 -10.39
C VAL A 146 6.16 21.25 -9.42
N MET A 147 6.73 22.37 -8.94
CA MET A 147 7.82 22.33 -7.96
C MET A 147 7.37 21.71 -6.64
N SER A 148 6.16 22.03 -6.17
CA SER A 148 5.62 21.46 -4.95
C SER A 148 5.47 19.94 -5.00
N TRP A 149 5.21 19.37 -6.19
CA TRP A 149 5.03 17.93 -6.39
C TRP A 149 6.32 17.12 -6.26
N ILE A 150 7.47 17.78 -6.40
CA ILE A 150 8.80 17.21 -6.17
C ILE A 150 9.21 17.45 -4.72
N ILE A 151 9.02 18.67 -4.20
CA ILE A 151 9.51 19.04 -2.88
C ILE A 151 8.68 18.39 -1.76
N SER A 152 7.35 18.26 -1.91
CA SER A 152 6.50 17.72 -0.86
C SER A 152 6.76 16.24 -0.52
N PRO A 153 6.91 15.28 -1.46
CA PRO A 153 7.29 13.91 -1.10
C PRO A 153 8.66 13.85 -0.43
N LEU A 154 9.63 14.64 -0.89
CA LEU A 154 10.98 14.70 -0.30
C LEU A 154 10.94 15.24 1.14
N LEU A 155 10.18 16.31 1.38
CA LEU A 155 10.03 16.88 2.72
C LEU A 155 9.27 15.92 3.65
N GLY A 156 8.22 15.27 3.17
CA GLY A 156 7.48 14.25 3.91
C GLY A 156 8.37 13.07 4.32
N GLY A 157 9.15 12.57 3.36
CA GLY A 157 10.16 11.52 3.58
C GLY A 157 11.24 11.93 4.57
N PHE A 158 11.75 13.15 4.44
CA PHE A 158 12.75 13.71 5.36
C PHE A 158 12.20 13.77 6.79
N ILE A 159 11.05 14.42 7.00
CA ILE A 159 10.47 14.55 8.34
C ILE A 159 10.18 13.18 8.95
N ALA A 160 9.60 12.26 8.17
CA ALA A 160 9.27 10.92 8.64
C ALA A 160 10.51 10.10 9.01
N TYR A 161 11.58 10.17 8.20
CA TYR A 161 12.88 9.54 8.47
C TYR A 161 13.48 10.03 9.80
N PHE A 162 13.52 11.35 10.02
CA PHE A 162 14.06 11.93 11.25
C PHE A 162 13.18 11.63 12.46
N SER A 163 11.86 11.71 12.33
CA SER A 163 10.92 11.37 13.39
C SER A 163 11.04 9.91 13.82
N PHE A 164 11.09 8.98 12.87
CA PHE A 164 11.25 7.57 13.21
C PHE A 164 12.63 7.28 13.84
N ASN A 165 13.71 7.85 13.31
CA ASN A 165 15.04 7.69 13.89
C ASN A 165 15.14 8.28 15.30
N LEU A 166 14.43 9.38 15.58
CA LEU A 166 14.33 9.95 16.91
C LEU A 166 13.61 8.99 17.87
N ILE A 167 12.45 8.45 17.47
CA ILE A 167 11.71 7.44 18.24
C ILE A 167 12.59 6.21 18.50
N LYS A 168 13.25 5.69 17.46
CA LYS A 168 14.14 4.54 17.54
C LYS A 168 15.29 4.77 18.52
N ARG A 169 15.96 5.92 18.42
CA ARG A 169 17.11 6.25 19.26
C ARG A 169 16.74 6.52 20.71
N VAL A 170 15.61 7.18 20.96
CA VAL A 170 15.23 7.67 22.29
C VAL A 170 14.41 6.66 23.09
N ILE A 171 13.56 5.87 22.42
CA ILE A 171 12.67 4.90 23.04
C ILE A 171 13.16 3.47 22.76
N MET A 172 13.29 3.09 21.50
CA MET A 172 13.41 1.67 21.14
C MET A 172 14.77 1.05 21.44
N ASN A 173 15.85 1.81 21.29
CA ASN A 173 17.22 1.36 21.59
C ASN A 173 17.58 1.51 23.09
N HIS A 174 16.62 1.87 23.94
CA HIS A 174 16.84 2.01 25.38
C HIS A 174 16.88 0.63 26.05
N GLU A 175 17.61 0.49 27.17
CA GLU A 175 17.71 -0.78 27.92
C GLU A 175 16.35 -1.30 28.40
N ASP A 176 15.47 -0.38 28.80
CA ASP A 176 14.05 -0.63 29.09
C ASP A 176 13.16 0.27 28.20
N PRO A 177 12.75 -0.21 27.01
CA PRO A 177 11.93 0.57 26.07
C PRO A 177 10.52 0.86 26.58
N VAL A 178 9.96 -0.02 27.41
CA VAL A 178 8.57 0.08 27.90
C VAL A 178 8.46 1.21 28.92
N GLU A 179 9.35 1.22 29.91
CA GLU A 179 9.38 2.30 30.91
C GLU A 179 9.78 3.63 30.26
N ARG A 180 10.66 3.60 29.25
CA ARG A 180 11.01 4.78 28.47
C ARG A 180 9.81 5.33 27.70
N THR A 181 8.99 4.45 27.12
CA THR A 181 7.74 4.82 26.44
C THR A 181 6.78 5.52 27.40
N ARG A 182 6.57 4.99 28.61
CA ARG A 182 5.69 5.63 29.61
C ARG A 182 6.08 7.07 29.92
N LYS A 183 7.38 7.37 30.01
CA LYS A 183 7.89 8.69 30.38
C LYS A 183 8.02 9.64 29.20
N ILE A 184 8.49 9.14 28.06
CA ILE A 184 8.97 9.97 26.96
C ILE A 184 8.00 10.02 25.78
N ALA A 185 7.18 8.99 25.53
CA ALA A 185 6.22 9.01 24.42
C ALA A 185 5.23 10.19 24.49
N PRO A 186 4.70 10.60 25.67
CA PRO A 186 3.85 11.80 25.77
C PRO A 186 4.54 13.09 25.35
N LEU A 187 5.84 13.22 25.65
CA LEU A 187 6.64 14.36 25.27
C LEU A 187 6.94 14.35 23.76
N LEU A 188 7.27 13.18 23.20
CA LEU A 188 7.52 13.03 21.76
C LEU A 188 6.24 13.16 20.91
N ALA A 189 5.07 12.91 21.47
CA ALA A 189 3.78 13.10 20.79
C ALA A 189 3.30 14.57 20.83
N LEU A 190 3.89 15.43 21.67
CA LEU A 190 3.50 16.85 21.76
C LEU A 190 3.64 17.58 20.43
N PRO A 191 4.77 17.49 19.69
CA PRO A 191 4.88 18.07 18.35
C PRO A 191 3.80 17.57 17.39
N THR A 192 3.43 16.30 17.47
CA THR A 192 2.34 15.73 16.67
C THR A 192 1.02 16.41 17.00
N PHE A 193 0.58 16.40 18.26
CA PHE A 193 -0.67 17.05 18.64
C PHE A 193 -0.69 18.55 18.38
N PHE A 194 0.47 19.21 18.50
CA PHE A 194 0.63 20.61 18.13
C PHE A 194 0.38 20.85 16.63
N VAL A 195 1.02 20.06 15.76
CA VAL A 195 0.82 20.14 14.30
C VAL A 195 -0.63 19.81 13.94
N LEU A 196 -1.22 18.77 14.55
CA LEU A 196 -2.64 18.44 14.33
C LEU A 196 -3.56 19.57 14.80
N GLY A 197 -3.24 20.22 15.93
CA GLY A 197 -3.98 21.38 16.45
C GLY A 197 -3.91 22.60 15.53
N LEU A 198 -2.75 22.88 14.93
CA LEU A 198 -2.61 23.93 13.91
C LEU A 198 -3.38 23.58 12.64
N ALA A 199 -3.23 22.36 12.15
CA ALA A 199 -3.89 21.94 10.93
C ALA A 199 -5.42 21.87 11.12
N LEU A 200 -5.93 21.51 12.30
CA LEU A 200 -7.34 21.61 12.65
C LEU A 200 -7.84 23.06 12.57
N GLN A 201 -7.07 24.02 13.09
CA GLN A 201 -7.47 25.43 13.07
C GLN A 201 -7.47 26.02 11.66
N PHE A 202 -6.42 25.75 10.89
CA PHE A 202 -6.21 26.36 9.57
C PHE A 202 -7.01 25.71 8.46
N LYS A 203 -7.31 24.41 8.59
CA LYS A 203 -8.08 23.65 7.60
C LYS A 203 -9.50 23.42 8.06
N GLY A 204 -9.68 22.76 9.21
CA GLY A 204 -10.99 22.50 9.79
C GLY A 204 -11.70 23.80 10.18
N LEU A 205 -11.25 24.48 11.23
CA LEU A 205 -12.00 25.59 11.84
C LEU A 205 -11.95 26.91 11.07
N LYS A 206 -11.42 26.95 9.84
CA LYS A 206 -11.35 28.16 9.01
C LYS A 206 -12.73 28.81 8.81
N GLY A 207 -13.76 28.00 8.62
CA GLY A 207 -15.15 28.46 8.49
C GLY A 207 -15.73 29.00 9.78
N PHE A 208 -15.44 28.34 10.89
CA PHE A 208 -15.84 28.79 12.22
C PHE A 208 -15.27 30.19 12.54
N TYR A 209 -13.97 30.39 12.30
CA TYR A 209 -13.34 31.71 12.48
C TYR A 209 -13.91 32.76 11.53
N SER A 210 -14.19 32.41 10.27
CA SER A 210 -14.80 33.33 9.30
C SER A 210 -16.22 33.76 9.73
N ASN A 211 -17.01 32.84 10.28
CA ASN A 211 -18.35 33.14 10.78
C ASN A 211 -18.34 34.02 12.04
N LEU A 212 -17.34 33.86 12.92
CA LEU A 212 -17.19 34.70 14.11
C LEU A 212 -16.72 36.12 13.75
N ASP A 213 -15.84 36.23 12.76
CA ASP A 213 -15.38 37.51 12.21
C ASP A 213 -16.53 38.28 11.54
N ALA A 214 -17.36 37.60 10.73
CA ALA A 214 -18.57 38.17 10.15
C ALA A 214 -19.59 38.69 11.20
N LYS A 215 -19.56 38.11 12.41
CA LYS A 215 -20.38 38.54 13.56
C LYS A 215 -19.70 39.61 14.43
N GLY A 216 -18.48 40.03 14.10
CA GLY A 216 -17.70 41.02 14.86
C GLY A 216 -17.20 40.53 16.21
N ILE A 217 -17.20 39.22 16.48
CA ILE A 217 -16.81 38.64 17.78
C ILE A 217 -15.28 38.52 17.90
N ILE A 218 -14.61 38.22 16.79
CA ILE A 218 -13.15 38.10 16.71
C ILE A 218 -12.64 38.85 15.48
N VAL A 219 -11.34 39.09 15.45
CA VAL A 219 -10.63 39.57 14.25
C VAL A 219 -9.93 38.38 13.59
N LYS A 220 -10.34 38.01 12.38
CA LYS A 220 -9.87 36.80 11.67
C LYS A 220 -8.35 36.72 11.51
N SER A 221 -7.68 37.85 11.25
CA SER A 221 -6.22 37.92 11.06
C SER A 221 -5.41 37.50 12.29
N HIS A 222 -6.01 37.53 13.49
CA HIS A 222 -5.35 37.07 14.72
C HIS A 222 -5.40 35.54 14.89
N TRP A 223 -6.22 34.83 14.11
CA TRP A 223 -6.50 33.40 14.27
C TRP A 223 -6.18 32.58 13.03
N LEU A 224 -6.22 33.20 11.86
CA LEU A 224 -5.90 32.56 10.60
C LEU A 224 -4.80 33.36 9.91
N PRO A 225 -3.85 32.66 9.27
CA PRO A 225 -2.77 33.34 8.59
C PRO A 225 -3.32 34.24 7.46
N PRO A 226 -2.83 35.49 7.34
CA PRO A 226 -3.33 36.45 6.37
C PRO A 226 -2.88 36.09 4.95
N LYS A 227 -3.64 36.55 3.95
CA LYS A 227 -3.33 36.32 2.53
C LYS A 227 -2.22 37.25 2.01
N ASP A 228 -2.22 38.50 2.46
CA ASP A 228 -1.30 39.55 2.01
C ASP A 228 -0.55 40.18 3.19
N GLY A 229 0.61 40.80 2.93
CA GLY A 229 1.41 41.47 3.96
C GLY A 229 2.03 40.52 4.98
N THR A 230 2.45 39.33 4.55
CA THR A 230 2.87 38.26 5.46
C THR A 230 4.28 38.48 6.03
N THR A 231 4.49 38.13 7.29
CA THR A 231 5.78 38.20 8.00
C THR A 231 6.04 36.93 8.80
N PHE A 232 7.30 36.54 8.94
CA PHE A 232 7.67 35.40 9.79
C PHE A 232 7.50 35.70 11.29
N ASN A 233 7.53 36.99 11.68
CA ASN A 233 7.48 37.36 13.09
C ASN A 233 6.07 37.09 13.68
N PRO A 234 5.93 36.16 14.64
CA PRO A 234 4.63 35.78 15.20
C PRO A 234 4.00 36.87 16.09
N LEU A 235 4.77 37.89 16.47
CA LEU A 235 4.34 38.97 17.37
C LEU A 235 3.75 40.18 16.62
N VAL A 236 3.74 40.15 15.29
CA VAL A 236 3.32 41.27 14.44
C VAL A 236 2.11 40.85 13.62
N GLU A 237 1.23 41.81 13.30
CA GLU A 237 0.19 41.61 12.29
C GLU A 237 0.83 41.16 10.96
N GLY A 238 0.22 40.19 10.28
CA GLY A 238 0.85 39.57 9.10
C GLY A 238 1.55 38.24 9.39
N ALA A 239 1.63 37.79 10.65
CA ALA A 239 2.33 36.55 11.00
C ALA A 239 1.93 35.33 10.16
N TRP A 240 2.92 34.58 9.65
CA TRP A 240 2.70 33.30 8.94
C TRP A 240 1.91 32.30 9.77
N ILE A 241 2.08 32.36 11.10
CA ILE A 241 1.29 31.60 12.06
C ILE A 241 0.86 32.59 13.15
N PRO A 242 -0.43 32.95 13.24
CA PRO A 242 -0.89 33.87 14.26
C PRO A 242 -0.64 33.34 15.67
N LEU A 243 -0.30 34.25 16.58
CA LEU A 243 0.04 33.90 17.97
C LEU A 243 -1.10 33.15 18.69
N ASN A 244 -2.36 33.55 18.48
CA ASN A 244 -3.49 32.87 19.12
C ASN A 244 -3.58 31.41 18.67
N SER A 245 -3.32 31.14 17.39
CA SER A 245 -3.37 29.79 16.84
C SER A 245 -2.23 28.92 17.34
N LEU A 246 -1.03 29.51 17.50
CA LEU A 246 0.11 28.85 18.15
C LEU A 246 -0.21 28.51 19.60
N LEU A 247 -0.80 29.43 20.36
CA LEU A 247 -1.15 29.22 21.77
C LEU A 247 -2.23 28.15 21.92
N VAL A 248 -3.27 28.17 21.08
CA VAL A 248 -4.33 27.15 21.11
C VAL A 248 -3.79 25.79 20.68
N ALA A 249 -2.96 25.71 19.64
CA ALA A 249 -2.33 24.46 19.23
C ALA A 249 -1.40 23.90 20.31
N LEU A 250 -0.65 24.77 21.00
CA LEU A 250 0.20 24.38 22.13
C LEU A 250 -0.64 23.91 23.32
N ALA A 251 -1.75 24.58 23.62
CA ALA A 251 -2.67 24.15 24.68
C ALA A 251 -3.29 22.78 24.36
N ILE A 252 -3.77 22.57 23.13
CA ILE A 252 -4.27 21.27 22.66
C ILE A 252 -3.17 20.21 22.78
N GLY A 253 -1.95 20.53 22.34
CA GLY A 253 -0.79 19.64 22.43
C GLY A 253 -0.46 19.24 23.87
N ILE A 254 -0.36 20.22 24.78
CA ILE A 254 -0.09 19.98 26.20
C ILE A 254 -1.21 19.14 26.83
N VAL A 255 -2.48 19.46 26.56
CA VAL A 255 -3.63 18.71 27.10
C VAL A 255 -3.62 17.27 26.60
N ALA A 256 -3.48 17.05 25.28
CA ALA A 256 -3.45 15.73 24.68
C ALA A 256 -2.25 14.90 25.17
N SER A 257 -1.06 15.50 25.23
CA SER A 257 0.14 14.86 25.80
C SER A 257 -0.02 14.55 27.29
N THR A 258 -0.68 15.43 28.06
CA THR A 258 -0.93 15.18 29.49
C THR A 258 -1.91 14.04 29.68
N ILE A 259 -2.98 13.98 28.88
CA ILE A 259 -3.93 12.86 28.88
C ILE A 259 -3.22 11.55 28.52
N LEU A 260 -2.39 11.57 27.47
CA LEU A 260 -1.60 10.42 27.07
C LEU A 260 -0.66 9.96 28.19
N TRP A 261 0.00 10.90 28.88
CA TRP A 261 0.84 10.59 30.05
C TRP A 261 0.03 9.97 31.20
N LEU A 262 -1.15 10.51 31.51
CA LEU A 262 -2.03 9.97 32.56
C LEU A 262 -2.50 8.54 32.24
N ILE A 263 -2.80 8.26 30.97
CA ILE A 263 -3.17 6.93 30.49
C ILE A 263 -1.98 5.98 30.59
N LEU A 264 -0.83 6.35 30.02
CA LEU A 264 0.36 5.48 29.98
C LEU A 264 0.94 5.19 31.36
N ARG A 265 0.80 6.10 32.33
CA ARG A 265 1.22 5.88 33.72
C ARG A 265 0.42 4.76 34.40
N ARG A 266 -0.82 4.54 33.99
CA ARG A 266 -1.71 3.49 34.52
C ARG A 266 -1.82 2.29 33.59
N TYR A 267 -1.12 2.29 32.47
CA TYR A 267 -1.18 1.24 31.48
C TYR A 267 -0.25 0.08 31.87
N GLU A 268 -0.85 -1.09 32.05
CA GLU A 268 -0.14 -2.36 32.25
C GLU A 268 0.21 -2.93 30.87
N PHE A 269 1.50 -2.95 30.56
CA PHE A 269 2.01 -3.51 29.32
C PHE A 269 2.00 -5.03 29.46
N LYS A 270 1.32 -5.71 28.53
CA LYS A 270 1.26 -7.18 28.52
C LYS A 270 2.50 -7.82 27.91
N GLU A 271 3.23 -7.07 27.09
CA GLU A 271 4.40 -7.51 26.36
C GLU A 271 5.60 -6.63 26.70
N GLU A 272 6.78 -7.24 26.78
CA GLU A 272 8.04 -6.55 27.08
C GLU A 272 8.77 -6.14 25.81
N GLY A 273 9.80 -5.29 25.96
CA GLY A 273 10.68 -4.89 24.85
C GLY A 273 9.95 -4.13 23.74
N TYR A 274 10.31 -4.44 22.50
CA TYR A 274 9.84 -3.72 21.30
C TYR A 274 8.32 -3.85 21.09
N ALA A 275 7.75 -5.03 21.35
CA ALA A 275 6.33 -5.31 21.13
C ALA A 275 5.44 -4.47 22.05
N GLY A 276 5.84 -4.31 23.31
CA GLY A 276 5.16 -3.42 24.26
C GLY A 276 5.16 -1.95 23.83
N VAL A 277 6.25 -1.47 23.19
CA VAL A 277 6.32 -0.11 22.64
C VAL A 277 5.34 0.06 21.47
N GLU A 278 5.30 -0.90 20.55
CA GLU A 278 4.42 -0.85 19.38
C GLU A 278 2.93 -0.83 19.77
N GLN A 279 2.53 -1.48 20.88
CA GLN A 279 1.15 -1.41 21.38
C GLN A 279 0.68 0.02 21.67
N VAL A 280 1.56 0.88 22.17
CA VAL A 280 1.24 2.31 22.39
C VAL A 280 1.16 3.06 21.07
N PHE A 281 2.07 2.77 20.14
CA PHE A 281 2.06 3.39 18.82
C PHE A 281 0.85 3.00 17.96
N ILE A 282 0.24 1.83 18.18
CA ILE A 282 -1.07 1.49 17.57
C ILE A 282 -2.11 2.58 17.90
N TRP A 283 -2.18 3.01 19.16
CA TRP A 283 -3.19 3.98 19.61
C TRP A 283 -2.88 5.36 19.04
N LEU A 284 -1.61 5.76 19.06
CA LEU A 284 -1.17 7.04 18.50
C LEU A 284 -1.40 7.10 17.00
N GLN A 285 -1.10 6.01 16.29
CA GLN A 285 -1.31 5.89 14.86
C GLN A 285 -2.80 5.99 14.50
N ILE A 286 -3.69 5.31 15.25
CA ILE A 286 -5.13 5.41 14.99
C ILE A 286 -5.61 6.86 15.15
N ILE A 287 -5.13 7.59 16.16
CA ILE A 287 -5.50 8.99 16.37
C ILE A 287 -5.00 9.87 15.20
N THR A 288 -3.76 9.69 14.77
CA THR A 288 -3.22 10.43 13.62
C THR A 288 -3.94 10.08 12.33
N ALA A 289 -4.26 8.81 12.08
CA ALA A 289 -5.01 8.36 10.91
C ALA A 289 -6.43 8.95 10.86
N CYS A 290 -7.16 8.98 11.99
CA CYS A 290 -8.47 9.64 12.09
C CYS A 290 -8.38 11.14 11.72
N TYR A 291 -7.34 11.81 12.22
CA TYR A 291 -7.11 13.22 11.91
C TYR A 291 -6.79 13.42 10.43
N VAL A 292 -5.89 12.61 9.86
CA VAL A 292 -5.51 12.70 8.44
C VAL A 292 -6.71 12.42 7.55
N ALA A 293 -7.54 11.43 7.86
CA ALA A 293 -8.79 11.15 7.15
C ALA A 293 -9.74 12.35 7.18
N PHE A 294 -9.93 12.96 8.35
CA PHE A 294 -10.75 14.16 8.46
C PHE A 294 -10.21 15.34 7.64
N ALA A 295 -8.90 15.61 7.75
CA ALA A 295 -8.25 16.68 7.01
C ALA A 295 -8.25 16.42 5.50
N HIS A 296 -8.13 15.16 5.09
CA HIS A 296 -8.20 14.70 3.72
C HIS A 296 -9.60 14.95 3.14
N GLY A 297 -10.65 14.46 3.80
CA GLY A 297 -12.03 14.72 3.37
C GLY A 297 -12.35 16.21 3.22
N ALA A 298 -11.86 17.05 4.14
CA ALA A 298 -12.04 18.51 4.05
C ALA A 298 -11.31 19.15 2.86
N ASN A 299 -10.14 18.63 2.45
CA ASN A 299 -9.38 19.21 1.34
C ASN A 299 -9.84 18.65 -0.01
N ASP A 300 -9.98 17.34 -0.11
CA ASP A 300 -10.05 16.65 -1.40
C ASP A 300 -11.46 16.65 -1.97
N VAL A 301 -12.48 16.88 -1.14
CA VAL A 301 -13.84 17.17 -1.64
C VAL A 301 -13.85 18.36 -2.62
N ALA A 302 -12.92 19.30 -2.48
CA ALA A 302 -12.77 20.42 -3.40
C ALA A 302 -12.39 19.99 -4.82
N ASN A 303 -11.68 18.87 -4.99
CA ASN A 303 -11.28 18.37 -6.31
C ASN A 303 -12.49 17.96 -7.17
N ALA A 304 -13.59 17.54 -6.53
CA ALA A 304 -14.86 17.27 -7.21
C ALA A 304 -15.81 18.48 -7.16
N ILE A 305 -15.97 19.09 -5.98
CA ILE A 305 -16.99 20.11 -5.74
C ILE A 305 -16.56 21.51 -6.20
N GLY A 306 -15.27 21.81 -6.32
CA GLY A 306 -14.78 23.09 -6.84
C GLY A 306 -15.22 23.34 -8.29
N PRO A 307 -14.87 22.46 -9.26
CA PRO A 307 -15.37 22.56 -10.63
C PRO A 307 -16.90 22.48 -10.71
N MET A 308 -17.53 21.62 -9.90
CA MET A 308 -19.00 21.53 -9.84
C MET A 308 -19.67 22.82 -9.34
N ALA A 309 -19.05 23.53 -8.38
CA ALA A 309 -19.56 24.81 -7.89
C ALA A 309 -19.49 25.89 -8.97
N ALA A 310 -18.43 25.90 -9.80
CA ALA A 310 -18.36 26.78 -10.96
C ALA A 310 -19.48 26.49 -11.97
N ILE A 311 -19.74 25.20 -12.26
CA ILE A 311 -20.85 24.78 -13.12
C ILE A 311 -22.20 25.21 -12.52
N TYR A 312 -22.40 25.00 -11.21
CA TYR A 312 -23.60 25.40 -10.49
C TYR A 312 -23.84 26.91 -10.56
N ASP A 313 -22.81 27.71 -10.33
CA ASP A 313 -22.87 29.18 -10.40
C ASP A 313 -23.27 29.65 -11.81
N ILE A 314 -22.61 29.13 -12.86
CA ILE A 314 -22.97 29.47 -14.24
C ILE A 314 -24.43 29.11 -14.54
N ALA A 315 -24.88 27.91 -14.13
CA ALA A 315 -26.22 27.41 -14.42
C ALA A 315 -27.34 28.11 -13.63
N THR A 316 -27.03 28.67 -12.46
CA THR A 316 -28.02 29.33 -11.58
C THR A 316 -27.95 30.86 -11.61
N SER A 317 -26.87 31.43 -12.15
CA SER A 317 -26.74 32.87 -12.38
C SER A 317 -27.84 33.38 -13.33
N ALA A 318 -28.35 34.59 -13.05
CA ALA A 318 -29.40 35.20 -13.86
C ALA A 318 -28.97 35.44 -15.33
N ASN A 319 -27.67 35.66 -15.55
CA ASN A 319 -27.11 36.00 -16.85
C ASN A 319 -26.43 34.80 -17.54
N GLY A 320 -26.39 33.62 -16.90
CA GLY A 320 -25.66 32.46 -17.41
C GLY A 320 -24.14 32.65 -17.47
N THR A 321 -23.60 33.54 -16.62
CA THR A 321 -22.20 33.93 -16.56
C THR A 321 -21.59 33.54 -15.22
N LEU A 322 -20.33 33.13 -15.22
CA LEU A 322 -19.61 32.84 -13.98
C LEU A 322 -19.44 34.12 -13.15
N SER A 323 -19.75 34.05 -11.85
CA SER A 323 -19.63 35.15 -10.92
C SER A 323 -18.15 35.43 -10.61
N THR A 324 -17.77 36.71 -10.60
CA THR A 324 -16.42 37.19 -10.22
C THR A 324 -16.18 37.09 -8.71
N GLU A 325 -17.25 37.14 -7.91
CA GLU A 325 -17.22 37.00 -6.46
C GLU A 325 -17.02 35.54 -5.98
N GLN A 326 -16.91 35.33 -4.66
CA GLN A 326 -16.82 33.99 -4.09
C GLN A 326 -18.13 33.23 -4.35
N VAL A 327 -18.01 32.03 -4.90
CA VAL A 327 -19.17 31.17 -5.16
C VAL A 327 -19.47 30.44 -3.85
N GLU A 328 -20.60 30.77 -3.23
CA GLU A 328 -21.09 30.00 -2.09
C GLU A 328 -21.46 28.59 -2.56
N VAL A 329 -20.80 27.59 -1.98
CA VAL A 329 -21.06 26.18 -2.29
C VAL A 329 -22.28 25.71 -1.49
N PRO A 330 -23.39 25.31 -2.14
CA PRO A 330 -24.53 24.77 -1.44
C PRO A 330 -24.17 23.51 -0.65
N ILE A 331 -24.72 23.37 0.55
CA ILE A 331 -24.47 22.19 1.41
C ILE A 331 -24.83 20.87 0.71
N GLY A 332 -25.81 20.90 -0.20
CA GLY A 332 -26.19 19.72 -1.00
C GLY A 332 -25.05 19.21 -1.89
N LEU A 333 -24.20 20.09 -2.43
CA LEU A 333 -23.02 19.67 -3.20
C LEU A 333 -21.94 19.06 -2.30
N LEU A 334 -21.75 19.59 -1.09
CA LEU A 334 -20.82 19.02 -0.12
C LEU A 334 -21.30 17.65 0.38
N LEU A 335 -22.61 17.48 0.59
CA LEU A 335 -23.21 16.19 0.92
C LEU A 335 -23.02 15.17 -0.21
N LEU A 336 -23.19 15.59 -1.47
CA LEU A 336 -22.92 14.76 -2.64
C LEU A 336 -21.45 14.32 -2.69
N GLY A 337 -20.52 15.26 -2.47
CA GLY A 337 -19.08 14.97 -2.42
C GLY A 337 -18.72 14.02 -1.27
N GLY A 338 -19.19 14.31 -0.05
CA GLY A 338 -18.96 13.46 1.13
C GLY A 338 -19.53 12.05 0.94
N ALA A 339 -20.77 11.93 0.45
CA ALA A 339 -21.38 10.63 0.18
C ALA A 339 -20.61 9.85 -0.89
N GLY A 340 -20.20 10.51 -1.98
CA GLY A 340 -19.37 9.92 -3.02
C GLY A 340 -18.08 9.34 -2.45
N ILE A 341 -17.33 10.16 -1.69
CA ILE A 341 -16.08 9.74 -1.02
C ILE A 341 -16.34 8.51 -0.13
N THR A 342 -17.34 8.55 0.75
CA THR A 342 -17.67 7.42 1.63
C THR A 342 -18.00 6.13 0.87
N ILE A 343 -18.75 6.21 -0.23
CA ILE A 343 -19.07 5.03 -1.06
C ILE A 343 -17.80 4.51 -1.74
N GLY A 344 -16.92 5.41 -2.21
CA GLY A 344 -15.62 5.07 -2.78
C GLY A 344 -14.75 4.27 -1.81
N VAL A 345 -14.60 4.81 -0.60
CA VAL A 345 -13.89 4.17 0.53
C VAL A 345 -14.43 2.77 0.78
N ALA A 346 -15.75 2.64 0.91
CA ALA A 346 -16.41 1.38 1.26
C ALA A 346 -16.32 0.31 0.17
N THR A 347 -16.24 0.72 -1.11
CA THR A 347 -16.31 -0.22 -2.24
C THR A 347 -14.94 -0.60 -2.78
N TRP A 348 -14.04 0.36 -3.00
CA TRP A 348 -12.77 0.13 -3.72
C TRP A 348 -11.53 0.60 -2.97
N GLY A 349 -11.71 1.32 -1.84
CA GLY A 349 -10.62 1.83 -1.01
C GLY A 349 -9.56 0.80 -0.61
N TYR A 350 -9.98 -0.46 -0.44
CA TYR A 350 -9.08 -1.54 -0.04
C TYR A 350 -7.95 -1.84 -1.04
N LYS A 351 -8.17 -1.61 -2.34
CA LYS A 351 -7.21 -1.96 -3.40
C LYS A 351 -5.92 -1.14 -3.29
N VAL A 352 -6.05 0.14 -2.96
CA VAL A 352 -4.91 1.07 -2.86
C VAL A 352 -4.32 1.03 -1.45
N MET A 353 -5.14 0.85 -0.41
CA MET A 353 -4.65 0.68 0.97
C MET A 353 -3.64 -0.46 1.09
N ASP A 354 -3.90 -1.60 0.43
CA ASP A 354 -3.02 -2.76 0.46
C ASP A 354 -1.66 -2.45 -0.20
N THR A 355 -1.66 -1.68 -1.29
CA THR A 355 -0.44 -1.29 -2.00
C THR A 355 0.44 -0.35 -1.17
N ILE A 356 -0.12 0.72 -0.59
CA ILE A 356 0.65 1.63 0.27
C ILE A 356 1.11 0.93 1.55
N GLY A 357 0.24 0.11 2.15
CA GLY A 357 0.50 -0.51 3.44
C GLY A 357 1.51 -1.65 3.42
N LYS A 358 1.62 -2.39 2.30
CA LYS A 358 2.43 -3.62 2.24
C LYS A 358 3.47 -3.66 1.13
N LYS A 359 3.24 -3.01 -0.02
CA LYS A 359 4.06 -3.22 -1.22
C LYS A 359 5.28 -2.29 -1.34
N ILE A 360 5.33 -1.19 -0.59
CA ILE A 360 6.45 -0.23 -0.64
C ILE A 360 7.54 -0.58 0.38
N THR A 361 7.14 -0.82 1.64
CA THR A 361 8.04 -1.16 2.75
C THR A 361 7.24 -1.83 3.87
N HIS A 362 7.90 -2.57 4.75
CA HIS A 362 7.26 -3.15 5.94
C HIS A 362 6.97 -2.06 6.99
N ILE A 363 5.69 -1.76 7.19
CA ILE A 363 5.23 -0.74 8.12
C ILE A 363 4.92 -1.37 9.48
N THR A 364 5.56 -0.88 10.55
CA THR A 364 5.15 -1.12 11.94
C THR A 364 4.36 0.08 12.46
N PRO A 365 3.59 -0.04 13.57
CA PRO A 365 2.79 1.09 14.07
C PRO A 365 3.57 2.37 14.31
N SER A 366 4.77 2.29 14.88
CA SER A 366 5.68 3.42 15.06
C SER A 366 6.16 4.06 13.76
N ARG A 367 6.46 3.25 12.72
CA ARG A 367 6.78 3.73 11.36
C ARG A 367 5.58 4.39 10.72
N GLY A 368 4.39 3.79 10.85
CA GLY A 368 3.14 4.32 10.32
C GLY A 368 2.81 5.68 10.95
N PHE A 369 2.92 5.80 12.27
CA PHE A 369 2.79 7.07 12.99
C PHE A 369 3.79 8.13 12.50
N ALA A 370 5.06 7.77 12.34
CA ALA A 370 6.08 8.70 11.85
C ALA A 370 5.81 9.15 10.40
N ALA A 371 5.36 8.24 9.54
CA ALA A 371 4.96 8.53 8.17
C ALA A 371 3.76 9.49 8.11
N GLU A 372 2.71 9.22 8.89
CA GLU A 372 1.53 10.08 9.00
C GLU A 372 1.89 11.47 9.55
N PHE A 373 2.77 11.54 10.56
CA PHE A 373 3.25 12.82 11.09
C PHE A 373 4.06 13.62 10.06
N GLY A 374 4.99 12.97 9.36
CA GLY A 374 5.78 13.61 8.30
C GLY A 374 4.91 14.10 7.15
N ALA A 375 3.92 13.30 6.77
CA ALA A 375 2.98 13.65 5.73
C ALA A 375 2.08 14.82 6.14
N ALA A 376 1.45 14.75 7.31
CA ALA A 376 0.57 15.80 7.83
C ALA A 376 1.30 17.13 8.03
N THR A 377 2.53 17.10 8.55
CA THR A 377 3.37 18.30 8.75
C THR A 377 3.69 18.96 7.42
N THR A 378 4.10 18.16 6.43
CA THR A 378 4.38 18.67 5.08
C THR A 378 3.13 19.25 4.45
N VAL A 379 2.01 18.54 4.56
CA VAL A 379 0.71 19.01 4.04
C VAL A 379 0.34 20.35 4.66
N LEU A 380 0.54 20.52 5.97
CA LEU A 380 0.28 21.78 6.65
C LEU A 380 1.16 22.91 6.11
N ILE A 381 2.48 22.70 6.01
CA ILE A 381 3.45 23.72 5.55
C ILE A 381 3.06 24.26 4.18
N PHE A 382 2.78 23.39 3.21
CA PHE A 382 2.42 23.80 1.85
C PHE A 382 1.03 24.43 1.74
N SER A 383 0.15 24.14 2.71
CA SER A 383 -1.19 24.76 2.78
C SER A 383 -1.17 26.16 3.40
N MET A 384 -0.04 26.62 3.92
CA MET A 384 0.08 27.96 4.51
C MET A 384 -0.04 29.05 3.45
N PRO A 385 -0.63 30.22 3.76
CA PRO A 385 -0.93 31.27 2.77
C PRO A 385 0.27 31.81 1.99
N PHE A 386 1.48 31.76 2.55
CA PHE A 386 2.69 32.22 1.86
C PHE A 386 3.16 31.28 0.74
N LEU A 387 2.77 30.00 0.79
CA LEU A 387 2.95 29.06 -0.31
C LEU A 387 1.65 28.92 -1.10
N ALA A 388 0.55 28.61 -0.40
CA ALA A 388 -0.79 28.43 -0.95
C ALA A 388 -0.82 27.56 -2.22
N VAL A 389 0.09 26.58 -2.32
CA VAL A 389 0.23 25.73 -3.50
C VAL A 389 -0.60 24.45 -3.31
N PRO A 390 -1.47 24.08 -4.25
CA PRO A 390 -2.16 22.79 -4.19
C PRO A 390 -1.15 21.64 -4.37
N ILE A 391 -1.02 20.83 -3.32
CA ILE A 391 -0.13 19.67 -3.28
C ILE A 391 -0.92 18.36 -3.24
N SER A 392 -0.25 17.28 -3.66
CA SER A 392 -0.76 15.92 -3.55
C SER A 392 -0.49 15.33 -2.16
N THR A 393 -1.54 14.99 -1.43
CA THR A 393 -1.44 14.23 -0.17
C THR A 393 -0.86 12.84 -0.43
N THR A 394 -1.22 12.21 -1.56
CA THR A 394 -0.72 10.90 -1.98
C THR A 394 0.80 10.89 -2.12
N HIS A 395 1.38 11.90 -2.77
CA HIS A 395 2.83 11.99 -2.95
C HIS A 395 3.53 12.17 -1.62
N THR A 396 2.97 13.06 -0.82
CA THR A 396 3.51 13.43 0.47
C THR A 396 3.53 12.24 1.43
N LEU A 397 2.47 11.40 1.43
CA LEU A 397 2.47 10.15 2.18
C LEU A 397 3.44 9.11 1.60
N VAL A 398 3.41 8.85 0.29
CA VAL A 398 4.31 7.86 -0.33
C VAL A 398 5.77 8.23 -0.05
N GLY A 399 6.13 9.51 -0.15
CA GLY A 399 7.43 10.02 0.25
C GLY A 399 7.74 9.77 1.72
N ALA A 400 6.79 10.02 2.63
CA ALA A 400 6.92 9.73 4.06
C ALA A 400 7.11 8.23 4.35
N VAL A 401 6.39 7.35 3.65
CA VAL A 401 6.50 5.89 3.74
C VAL A 401 7.88 5.41 3.27
N VAL A 402 8.37 5.92 2.14
CA VAL A 402 9.73 5.66 1.67
C VAL A 402 10.76 6.17 2.68
N GLY A 403 10.54 7.35 3.27
CA GLY A 403 11.40 7.92 4.30
C GLY A 403 11.55 7.03 5.54
N VAL A 404 10.45 6.48 6.08
CA VAL A 404 10.52 5.54 7.21
C VAL A 404 11.12 4.20 6.81
N GLY A 405 10.90 3.74 5.57
CA GLY A 405 11.55 2.55 5.02
C GLY A 405 13.07 2.70 4.97
N LEU A 406 13.57 3.84 4.46
CA LEU A 406 15.00 4.17 4.40
C LEU A 406 15.66 4.25 5.79
N ALA A 407 14.91 4.56 6.85
CA ALA A 407 15.42 4.51 8.22
C ALA A 407 15.69 3.07 8.73
N GLY A 408 15.12 2.06 8.06
CA GLY A 408 15.44 0.64 8.22
C GLY A 408 16.57 0.14 7.32
N GLY A 409 17.08 0.97 6.40
CA GLY A 409 18.04 0.60 5.37
C GLY A 409 17.44 0.62 3.95
N ALA A 410 18.26 0.82 2.93
CA ALA A 410 17.79 0.93 1.54
C ALA A 410 17.13 -0.36 1.01
N SER A 411 17.55 -1.54 1.51
CA SER A 411 16.97 -2.84 1.16
C SER A 411 15.54 -3.03 1.70
N ALA A 412 15.09 -2.21 2.64
CA ALA A 412 13.74 -2.28 3.20
C ALA A 412 12.68 -1.61 2.31
N VAL A 413 13.07 -0.99 1.19
CA VAL A 413 12.19 -0.28 0.26
C VAL A 413 12.21 -0.94 -1.10
N ASP A 414 11.04 -1.29 -1.63
CA ASP A 414 10.91 -1.74 -3.01
C ASP A 414 10.87 -0.53 -3.96
N PHE A 415 12.03 -0.20 -4.54
CA PHE A 415 12.16 0.89 -5.51
C PHE A 415 11.48 0.62 -6.85
N ARG A 416 11.22 -0.65 -7.21
CA ARG A 416 10.48 -0.98 -8.44
C ARG A 416 9.03 -0.55 -8.30
N VAL A 417 8.41 -0.84 -7.16
CA VAL A 417 7.05 -0.39 -6.84
C VAL A 417 7.00 1.14 -6.75
N PHE A 418 7.95 1.78 -6.07
CA PHE A 418 8.04 3.24 -6.01
C PHE A 418 8.10 3.89 -7.40
N TRP A 419 8.95 3.39 -8.30
CA TRP A 419 9.05 3.97 -9.65
C TRP A 419 7.82 3.73 -10.51
N LYS A 420 7.11 2.60 -10.35
CA LYS A 420 5.80 2.38 -10.98
C LYS A 420 4.78 3.43 -10.52
N ILE A 421 4.77 3.73 -9.22
CA ILE A 421 3.92 4.77 -8.64
C ILE A 421 4.29 6.15 -9.19
N ALA A 422 5.57 6.53 -9.16
CA ALA A 422 6.03 7.82 -9.67
C ALA A 422 5.72 8.01 -11.16
N ALA A 423 5.85 6.96 -11.97
CA ALA A 423 5.47 7.00 -13.39
C ALA A 423 3.97 7.28 -13.58
N SER A 424 3.10 6.69 -12.73
CA SER A 424 1.66 6.96 -12.78
C SER A 424 1.32 8.42 -12.46
N TRP A 425 2.09 9.06 -11.58
CA TRP A 425 1.93 10.48 -11.24
C TRP A 425 2.21 11.40 -12.43
N VAL A 426 3.30 11.13 -13.15
CA VAL A 426 3.65 11.87 -14.37
C VAL A 426 2.61 11.64 -15.45
N ALA A 427 2.13 10.41 -15.63
CA ALA A 427 1.10 10.07 -16.62
C ALA A 427 -0.27 10.74 -16.34
N SER A 428 -0.58 11.05 -15.08
CA SER A 428 -1.88 11.62 -14.69
C SER A 428 -2.20 12.95 -15.36
N LEU A 429 -1.19 13.81 -15.49
CA LEU A 429 -1.30 15.13 -16.10
C LEU A 429 -1.71 15.10 -17.57
N PRO A 430 -0.94 14.46 -18.48
CA PRO A 430 -1.29 14.40 -19.89
C PRO A 430 -2.57 13.58 -20.11
N VAL A 431 -2.78 12.47 -19.39
CA VAL A 431 -3.98 11.65 -19.59
C VAL A 431 -5.24 12.44 -19.23
N ALA A 432 -5.26 13.12 -18.08
CA ALA A 432 -6.41 13.94 -17.71
C ALA A 432 -6.55 15.19 -18.59
N GLY A 433 -5.45 15.85 -18.95
CA GLY A 433 -5.46 17.03 -19.81
C GLY A 433 -5.97 16.75 -21.22
N PHE A 434 -5.40 15.75 -21.91
CA PHE A 434 -5.88 15.34 -23.24
C PHE A 434 -7.30 14.78 -23.17
N GLY A 435 -7.61 13.99 -22.13
CA GLY A 435 -8.97 13.48 -21.91
C GLY A 435 -9.99 14.61 -21.77
N ALA A 436 -9.66 15.68 -21.03
CA ALA A 436 -10.54 16.83 -20.86
C ALA A 436 -10.83 17.54 -22.19
N VAL A 437 -9.81 17.72 -23.03
CA VAL A 437 -9.95 18.30 -24.38
C VAL A 437 -10.82 17.41 -25.28
N ILE A 438 -10.59 16.09 -25.26
CA ILE A 438 -11.39 15.14 -26.04
C ILE A 438 -12.86 15.21 -25.63
N PHE A 439 -13.16 15.15 -24.33
CA PHE A 439 -14.54 15.23 -23.86
C PHE A 439 -15.18 16.57 -24.18
N TYR A 440 -14.46 17.69 -24.01
CA TYR A 440 -14.93 19.01 -24.39
C TYR A 440 -15.36 19.06 -25.87
N ILE A 441 -14.50 18.57 -26.78
CA ILE A 441 -14.79 18.51 -28.21
C ILE A 441 -16.01 17.62 -28.48
N MET A 442 -16.08 16.45 -27.85
CA MET A 442 -17.19 15.51 -28.04
C MET A 442 -18.53 16.06 -27.50
N PHE A 443 -18.51 16.88 -26.45
CA PHE A 443 -19.71 17.55 -25.97
C PHE A 443 -20.25 18.57 -26.97
N ALA A 444 -19.38 19.18 -27.79
CA ALA A 444 -19.73 20.13 -28.84
C ALA A 444 -20.72 21.23 -28.38
N GLY A 445 -20.64 21.64 -27.11
CA GLY A 445 -21.50 22.67 -26.51
C GLY A 445 -22.97 22.29 -26.35
N THR A 446 -23.35 21.01 -26.46
CA THR A 446 -24.77 20.59 -26.33
C THR A 446 -25.00 19.63 -25.15
N PRO A 447 -26.07 19.80 -24.35
CA PRO A 447 -26.35 18.90 -23.23
C PRO A 447 -26.65 17.46 -23.64
N MET A 448 -27.23 17.25 -24.82
CA MET A 448 -27.51 15.90 -25.30
C MET A 448 -26.21 15.11 -25.55
N ASN A 449 -25.22 15.75 -26.15
CA ASN A 449 -23.92 15.12 -26.33
C ASN A 449 -23.24 14.83 -25.00
N VAL A 450 -23.36 15.72 -24.00
CA VAL A 450 -22.88 15.43 -22.64
C VAL A 450 -23.46 14.13 -22.11
N VAL A 451 -24.77 13.91 -22.23
CA VAL A 451 -25.44 12.67 -21.80
C VAL A 451 -24.86 11.47 -22.55
N VAL A 452 -24.86 11.51 -23.89
CA VAL A 452 -24.41 10.40 -24.74
C VAL A 452 -22.95 10.05 -24.46
N VAL A 453 -22.07 11.04 -24.44
CA VAL A 453 -20.63 10.87 -24.24
C VAL A 453 -20.34 10.34 -22.83
N THR A 454 -21.02 10.85 -21.81
CA THR A 454 -20.82 10.38 -20.42
C THR A 454 -21.26 8.92 -20.27
N VAL A 455 -22.41 8.54 -20.84
CA VAL A 455 -22.90 7.15 -20.80
C VAL A 455 -21.94 6.22 -21.55
N LEU A 456 -21.46 6.60 -22.73
CA LEU A 456 -20.46 5.83 -23.48
C LEU A 456 -19.14 5.72 -22.70
N ALA A 457 -18.68 6.80 -22.09
CA ALA A 457 -17.46 6.80 -21.28
C ALA A 457 -17.57 5.86 -20.07
N PHE A 458 -18.72 5.84 -19.38
CA PHE A 458 -18.98 4.88 -18.31
C PHE A 458 -19.05 3.44 -18.81
N ALA A 459 -19.67 3.18 -19.97
CA ALA A 459 -19.71 1.85 -20.56
C ALA A 459 -18.30 1.34 -20.92
N ILE A 460 -17.48 2.18 -21.57
CA ILE A 460 -16.09 1.86 -21.92
C ILE A 460 -15.25 1.64 -20.66
N THR A 461 -15.38 2.53 -19.67
CA THR A 461 -14.64 2.41 -18.41
C THR A 461 -15.05 1.14 -17.67
N GLY A 462 -16.35 0.82 -17.62
CA GLY A 462 -16.86 -0.42 -17.06
C GLY A 462 -16.30 -1.65 -17.78
N TYR A 463 -16.27 -1.64 -19.11
CA TYR A 463 -15.65 -2.72 -19.91
C TYR A 463 -14.16 -2.89 -19.60
N VAL A 464 -13.39 -1.80 -19.58
CA VAL A 464 -11.96 -1.80 -19.23
C VAL A 464 -11.76 -2.31 -17.80
N VAL A 465 -12.65 -1.94 -16.88
CA VAL A 465 -12.58 -2.34 -15.47
C VAL A 465 -12.93 -3.81 -15.26
N ILE A 466 -13.91 -4.35 -15.97
CA ILE A 466 -14.35 -5.75 -15.86
C ILE A 466 -13.33 -6.72 -16.46
N LYS A 467 -12.55 -6.29 -17.47
CA LYS A 467 -11.50 -7.15 -18.02
C LYS A 467 -10.58 -7.65 -16.92
N PRO A 468 -10.28 -8.96 -16.83
CA PRO A 468 -9.24 -9.43 -15.92
C PRO A 468 -7.94 -8.66 -16.21
N ILE A 469 -7.20 -8.33 -15.15
CA ILE A 469 -5.85 -7.80 -15.31
C ILE A 469 -5.09 -8.92 -16.04
N PRO A 470 -4.53 -8.68 -17.24
CA PRO A 470 -3.72 -9.69 -17.88
C PRO A 470 -2.64 -10.06 -16.87
N GLU A 471 -2.57 -11.34 -16.52
CA GLU A 471 -1.42 -11.91 -15.85
C GLU A 471 -0.24 -11.51 -16.72
N ARG A 472 0.52 -10.53 -16.22
CA ARG A 472 1.86 -10.35 -16.73
C ARG A 472 2.57 -11.59 -16.25
N ASP A 473 3.18 -12.33 -17.17
CA ASP A 473 4.17 -13.36 -16.89
C ASP A 473 5.35 -12.71 -16.15
N ASP A 474 5.12 -12.27 -14.90
CA ASP A 474 6.12 -12.37 -13.87
C ASP A 474 5.99 -13.84 -13.42
N GLU A 475 6.60 -14.76 -14.18
CA GLU A 475 6.81 -16.15 -13.78
C GLU A 475 7.51 -16.15 -12.42
N GLU A 476 6.73 -16.27 -11.35
CA GLU A 476 6.97 -17.12 -10.18
C GLU A 476 5.86 -16.89 -9.14
N ASP A 477 5.24 -18.00 -8.72
CA ASP A 477 4.42 -18.17 -7.52
C ASP A 477 2.94 -17.71 -7.56
N ALA A 478 2.10 -18.45 -8.30
CA ALA A 478 0.74 -18.84 -7.84
C ALA A 478 0.14 -19.91 -8.75
N VAL A 479 -0.03 -21.14 -8.25
CA VAL A 479 -0.91 -22.15 -8.88
C VAL A 479 -2.24 -22.09 -8.14
N ASP A 480 -3.29 -21.68 -8.85
CA ASP A 480 -4.67 -21.71 -8.37
C ASP A 480 -5.15 -23.16 -8.22
N VAL A 481 -5.55 -23.54 -7.01
CA VAL A 481 -6.18 -24.84 -6.73
C VAL A 481 -7.68 -24.70 -6.93
N GLU A 482 -8.25 -25.47 -7.87
CA GLU A 482 -9.69 -25.63 -8.01
C GLU A 482 -10.31 -26.22 -6.73
N ILE A 483 -11.32 -25.53 -6.19
CA ILE A 483 -12.03 -25.93 -4.96
C ILE A 483 -13.00 -27.08 -5.30
N VAL A 484 -12.67 -28.30 -4.85
CA VAL A 484 -13.62 -29.42 -4.79
C VAL A 484 -14.55 -29.26 -3.58
N ALA A 485 -15.84 -29.54 -3.76
CA ALA A 485 -16.90 -29.36 -2.77
C ALA A 485 -16.67 -30.15 -1.45
N PRO A 486 -17.14 -29.64 -0.29
CA PRO A 486 -16.83 -30.24 1.01
C PRO A 486 -17.64 -31.51 1.28
N LEU A 487 -16.95 -32.57 1.72
CA LEU A 487 -17.53 -33.76 2.34
C LEU A 487 -17.68 -33.55 3.86
N PRO A 488 -18.60 -34.28 4.54
CA PRO A 488 -18.99 -33.97 5.90
C PRO A 488 -17.86 -34.26 6.91
N SER A 489 -17.67 -33.31 7.82
CA SER A 489 -16.65 -33.29 8.87
C SER A 489 -16.81 -34.46 9.86
N VAL A 490 -15.76 -35.25 10.01
CA VAL A 490 -15.54 -36.12 11.18
C VAL A 490 -14.80 -35.29 12.23
N GLU A 491 -15.37 -35.18 13.43
CA GLU A 491 -14.69 -34.61 14.60
C GLU A 491 -13.52 -35.52 15.01
N VAL A 492 -12.28 -35.04 14.83
CA VAL A 492 -11.09 -35.66 15.43
C VAL A 492 -10.50 -34.67 16.41
N MET A 493 -10.54 -35.01 17.70
CA MET A 493 -9.71 -34.35 18.72
C MET A 493 -8.24 -34.72 18.48
N GLY A 494 -7.36 -33.72 18.37
CA GLY A 494 -6.07 -33.77 19.08
C GLY A 494 -4.76 -33.88 18.29
N VAL A 495 -4.51 -33.07 17.25
CA VAL A 495 -3.14 -32.86 16.71
C VAL A 495 -2.91 -31.38 16.49
N SER A 496 -1.77 -30.85 16.95
CA SER A 496 -1.42 -29.43 16.75
C SER A 496 -1.04 -29.16 15.29
N PRO A 497 -1.34 -27.98 14.70
CA PRO A 497 -0.88 -27.65 13.34
C PRO A 497 0.64 -27.76 13.16
N PHE A 498 1.43 -27.50 14.22
CA PHE A 498 2.89 -27.67 14.19
C PHE A 498 3.34 -29.12 14.22
N GLU A 499 2.52 -30.01 14.77
CA GLU A 499 2.79 -31.45 14.79
C GLU A 499 2.48 -32.05 13.41
N LEU A 500 1.34 -31.69 12.81
CA LEU A 500 1.03 -32.04 11.41
C LEU A 500 2.06 -31.45 10.42
N PHE A 501 2.57 -30.25 10.67
CA PHE A 501 3.64 -29.65 9.85
C PHE A 501 4.96 -30.41 9.94
N HIS A 502 5.27 -30.96 11.12
CA HIS A 502 6.43 -31.83 11.32
C HIS A 502 6.23 -33.22 10.70
N GLU A 503 5.04 -33.83 10.86
CA GLU A 503 4.69 -35.08 10.17
C GLU A 503 4.81 -34.95 8.65
N HIS A 504 4.38 -33.82 8.09
CA HIS A 504 4.59 -33.50 6.69
C HIS A 504 6.09 -33.40 6.33
N ALA A 505 6.96 -32.93 7.24
CA ALA A 505 8.40 -32.83 6.98
C ALA A 505 9.07 -34.21 6.94
N ILE A 506 8.66 -35.12 7.83
CA ILE A 506 9.09 -36.52 7.84
C ILE A 506 8.68 -37.21 6.52
N ALA A 507 7.45 -36.95 6.04
CA ALA A 507 7.00 -37.48 4.76
C ALA A 507 7.83 -36.94 3.58
N VAL A 508 8.16 -35.65 3.58
CA VAL A 508 9.05 -35.02 2.59
C VAL A 508 10.45 -35.64 2.61
N GLU A 509 11.06 -35.83 3.79
CA GLU A 509 12.37 -36.49 3.93
C GLU A 509 12.33 -37.93 3.41
N ARG A 510 11.23 -38.66 3.66
CA ARG A 510 11.01 -40.00 3.11
C ARG A 510 10.92 -39.98 1.58
N THR A 511 10.25 -39.01 0.98
CA THR A 511 10.20 -38.84 -0.49
C THR A 511 11.59 -38.64 -1.06
N VAL A 512 12.41 -37.78 -0.44
CA VAL A 512 13.80 -37.54 -0.85
C VAL A 512 14.67 -38.80 -0.66
N SER A 513 14.43 -39.58 0.39
CA SER A 513 15.11 -40.87 0.60
C SER A 513 14.76 -41.89 -0.50
N CYS A 514 13.49 -42.00 -0.89
CA CYS A 514 13.07 -42.85 -2.01
C CYS A 514 13.66 -42.39 -3.34
N MET A 515 13.76 -41.08 -3.57
CA MET A 515 14.46 -40.51 -4.73
C MET A 515 15.93 -40.94 -4.76
N ALA A 516 16.63 -40.86 -3.61
CA ALA A 516 18.03 -41.29 -3.51
C ALA A 516 18.21 -42.79 -3.78
N GLU A 517 17.28 -43.64 -3.32
CA GLU A 517 17.28 -45.06 -3.68
C GLU A 517 17.10 -45.28 -5.19
N ALA A 518 16.24 -44.49 -5.85
CA ALA A 518 16.06 -44.55 -7.30
C ALA A 518 17.33 -44.15 -8.07
N ILE A 519 18.04 -43.12 -7.59
CA ILE A 519 19.33 -42.70 -8.15
C ILE A 519 20.37 -43.79 -7.96
N SER A 520 20.47 -44.38 -6.76
CA SER A 520 21.42 -45.46 -6.45
C SER A 520 21.21 -46.68 -7.34
N GLU A 521 19.96 -47.07 -7.60
CA GLU A 521 19.62 -48.17 -8.52
C GLU A 521 20.01 -47.83 -9.96
N ALA A 522 19.69 -46.62 -10.42
CA ALA A 522 20.03 -46.15 -11.77
C ALA A 522 21.54 -46.06 -12.00
N VAL A 523 22.29 -45.57 -11.02
CA VAL A 523 23.77 -45.48 -11.03
C VAL A 523 24.40 -46.87 -11.08
N SER A 524 23.83 -47.83 -10.36
CA SER A 524 24.29 -49.23 -10.37
C SER A 524 23.97 -49.99 -11.67
N GLY A 525 23.22 -49.36 -12.59
CA GLY A 525 22.81 -49.95 -13.86
C GLY A 525 21.58 -50.85 -13.77
N GLY A 526 20.83 -50.80 -12.66
CA GLY A 526 19.55 -51.46 -12.48
C GLY A 526 18.38 -50.70 -13.13
N ASP A 527 17.18 -51.28 -13.10
CA ASP A 527 15.95 -50.62 -13.57
C ASP A 527 15.29 -49.87 -12.40
N PRO A 528 15.34 -48.52 -12.34
CA PRO A 528 14.88 -47.75 -11.18
C PRO A 528 13.35 -47.66 -11.08
N LYS A 529 12.56 -48.22 -12.01
CA LYS A 529 11.09 -48.04 -12.06
C LYS A 529 10.37 -48.31 -10.74
N GLU A 530 10.75 -49.37 -10.03
CA GLU A 530 10.11 -49.70 -8.74
C GLU A 530 10.40 -48.62 -7.70
N LYS A 531 11.62 -48.08 -7.67
CA LYS A 531 12.04 -47.00 -6.76
C LYS A 531 11.44 -45.64 -7.15
N ILE A 532 11.27 -45.38 -8.45
CA ILE A 532 10.55 -44.21 -8.94
C ILE A 532 9.08 -44.28 -8.49
N ALA A 533 8.42 -45.43 -8.64
CA ALA A 533 7.05 -45.62 -8.18
C ALA A 533 6.92 -45.46 -6.65
N ALA A 534 7.92 -45.93 -5.88
CA ALA A 534 7.98 -45.70 -4.44
C ALA A 534 8.12 -44.21 -4.09
N THR A 535 8.91 -43.45 -4.84
CA THR A 535 9.05 -41.98 -4.67
C THR A 535 7.74 -41.26 -4.93
N VAL A 536 7.05 -41.57 -6.03
CA VAL A 536 5.73 -41.00 -6.36
C VAL A 536 4.69 -41.35 -5.29
N SER A 537 4.74 -42.57 -4.76
CA SER A 537 3.84 -42.97 -3.68
C SER A 537 4.12 -42.25 -2.36
N ALA A 538 5.39 -41.92 -2.07
CA ALA A 538 5.78 -41.17 -0.88
C ALA A 538 5.40 -39.69 -1.02
N GLU A 539 5.55 -39.11 -2.20
CA GLU A 539 5.10 -37.75 -2.51
C GLU A 539 3.59 -37.64 -2.29
N LEU A 540 2.79 -38.57 -2.83
CA LEU A 540 1.34 -38.59 -2.63
C LEU A 540 0.94 -38.65 -1.14
N GLU A 541 1.70 -39.37 -0.32
CA GLU A 541 1.49 -39.42 1.14
C GLU A 541 1.77 -38.06 1.79
N ALA A 542 2.85 -37.38 1.40
CA ALA A 542 3.15 -36.01 1.84
C ALA A 542 2.03 -35.03 1.39
N ASP A 543 1.54 -35.19 0.18
CA ASP A 543 0.50 -34.37 -0.44
C ASP A 543 -0.83 -34.46 0.33
N HIS A 544 -1.19 -35.69 0.77
CA HIS A 544 -2.32 -35.92 1.66
C HIS A 544 -2.15 -35.24 3.02
N LEU A 545 -0.96 -35.32 3.64
CA LEU A 545 -0.66 -34.65 4.90
C LEU A 545 -0.74 -33.12 4.76
N LYS A 546 -0.24 -32.56 3.64
CA LYS A 546 -0.40 -31.13 3.31
C LYS A 546 -1.86 -30.72 3.24
N ALA A 547 -2.70 -31.51 2.58
CA ALA A 547 -4.13 -31.22 2.45
C ALA A 547 -4.81 -31.19 3.83
N THR A 548 -4.56 -32.20 4.67
CA THR A 548 -5.06 -32.26 6.05
C THR A 548 -4.58 -31.07 6.87
N LEU A 549 -3.30 -30.72 6.78
CA LEU A 549 -2.72 -29.58 7.49
C LEU A 549 -3.36 -28.25 7.06
N ARG A 550 -3.57 -28.01 5.76
CA ARG A 550 -4.24 -26.80 5.25
C ARG A 550 -5.69 -26.72 5.73
N GLU A 551 -6.39 -27.84 5.81
CA GLU A 551 -7.76 -27.89 6.33
C GLU A 551 -7.81 -27.49 7.81
N GLU A 552 -6.91 -28.04 8.64
CA GLU A 552 -6.83 -27.71 10.06
C GLU A 552 -6.47 -26.25 10.32
N VAL A 553 -5.54 -25.68 9.52
CA VAL A 553 -5.23 -24.24 9.55
C VAL A 553 -6.47 -23.41 9.15
N GLY A 554 -7.31 -23.92 8.26
CA GLY A 554 -8.57 -23.29 7.81
C GLY A 554 -9.67 -23.25 8.86
N LYS A 555 -9.69 -24.20 9.82
CA LYS A 555 -10.71 -24.32 10.88
C LYS A 555 -10.64 -23.25 11.98
N GLY A 556 -9.73 -22.28 11.86
CA GLY A 556 -9.64 -21.14 12.77
C GLY A 556 -8.74 -21.36 13.98
N VAL A 557 -7.84 -22.35 13.92
CA VAL A 557 -6.81 -22.57 14.94
C VAL A 557 -5.91 -21.34 15.03
N ARG A 558 -5.69 -20.84 16.25
CA ARG A 558 -4.89 -19.64 16.49
C ARG A 558 -3.40 -19.98 16.37
N ILE A 559 -2.78 -19.64 15.24
CA ILE A 559 -1.35 -19.83 14.98
C ILE A 559 -0.57 -18.59 15.41
N THR A 560 0.44 -18.78 16.25
CA THR A 560 1.23 -17.69 16.85
C THR A 560 2.01 -16.88 15.80
N ILE A 561 2.44 -17.51 14.71
CA ILE A 561 3.27 -16.91 13.64
C ILE A 561 2.40 -16.20 12.57
N GLY A 562 1.07 -16.27 12.70
CA GLY A 562 0.13 -15.78 11.71
C GLY A 562 -0.17 -16.82 10.63
N ARG A 563 -1.44 -16.88 10.21
CA ARG A 563 -1.95 -17.91 9.29
C ARG A 563 -1.27 -17.87 7.92
N ASP A 564 -1.11 -16.69 7.34
CA ASP A 564 -0.61 -16.56 5.98
C ASP A 564 0.88 -16.92 5.90
N ASN A 565 1.67 -16.59 6.93
CA ASN A 565 3.06 -17.03 7.06
C ASN A 565 3.16 -18.55 7.20
N PHE A 566 2.27 -19.15 8.00
CA PHE A 566 2.26 -20.60 8.18
C PHE A 566 1.86 -21.34 6.91
N LEU A 567 0.87 -20.84 6.16
CA LEU A 567 0.53 -21.36 4.82
C LEU A 567 1.69 -21.21 3.83
N HIS A 568 2.45 -20.11 3.92
CA HIS A 568 3.66 -19.94 3.11
C HIS A 568 4.72 -21.00 3.44
N MET A 569 4.97 -21.28 4.72
CA MET A 569 5.90 -22.33 5.16
C MET A 569 5.48 -23.72 4.65
N ILE A 570 4.18 -24.04 4.72
CA ILE A 570 3.62 -25.28 4.16
C ILE A 570 3.95 -25.40 2.67
N SER A 571 3.74 -24.34 1.90
CA SER A 571 4.03 -24.34 0.46
C SER A 571 5.52 -24.46 0.15
N ARG A 572 6.42 -23.96 1.02
CA ARG A 572 7.88 -24.08 0.81
C ARG A 572 8.37 -25.50 1.09
N GLN A 573 7.86 -26.13 2.14
CA GLN A 573 8.18 -27.51 2.49
C GLN A 573 7.73 -28.51 1.43
N ASP A 574 6.52 -28.31 0.89
CA ASP A 574 5.91 -29.10 -0.18
C ASP A 574 6.79 -29.19 -1.43
N ARG A 575 7.38 -28.06 -1.86
CA ARG A 575 8.24 -27.99 -3.03
C ARG A 575 9.44 -28.93 -2.99
N ILE A 576 9.93 -29.27 -1.80
CA ILE A 576 11.05 -30.20 -1.63
C ILE A 576 10.63 -31.59 -2.14
N ALA A 577 9.42 -32.05 -1.79
CA ALA A 577 8.89 -33.33 -2.26
C ALA A 577 8.56 -33.28 -3.76
N ASP A 578 7.95 -32.19 -4.24
CA ASP A 578 7.67 -32.01 -5.67
C ASP A 578 8.95 -32.13 -6.52
N TYR A 579 10.02 -31.45 -6.11
CA TYR A 579 11.30 -31.51 -6.83
C TYR A 579 11.94 -32.90 -6.72
N ALA A 580 11.83 -33.57 -5.57
CA ALA A 580 12.34 -34.93 -5.41
C ALA A 580 11.63 -35.94 -6.32
N GLN A 581 10.30 -35.84 -6.46
CA GLN A 581 9.55 -36.62 -7.44
C GLN A 581 10.03 -36.33 -8.87
N ASN A 582 10.18 -35.06 -9.22
CA ASN A 582 10.65 -34.66 -10.55
C ASN A 582 12.03 -35.26 -10.89
N VAL A 583 12.96 -35.29 -9.92
CA VAL A 583 14.27 -35.95 -10.08
C VAL A 583 14.08 -37.44 -10.38
N ALA A 584 13.27 -38.14 -9.58
CA ALA A 584 13.04 -39.57 -9.76
C ALA A 584 12.39 -39.88 -11.12
N GLU A 585 11.37 -39.11 -11.53
CA GLU A 585 10.72 -39.28 -12.84
C GLU A 585 11.68 -39.07 -14.00
N GLN A 586 12.60 -38.10 -13.89
CA GLN A 586 13.60 -37.84 -14.93
C GLN A 586 14.48 -39.06 -15.22
N LEU A 587 14.80 -39.88 -14.23
CA LEU A 587 15.59 -41.11 -14.42
C LEU A 587 14.94 -42.08 -15.42
N SER A 588 13.62 -41.97 -15.66
CA SER A 588 12.92 -42.81 -16.64
C SER A 588 13.06 -42.33 -18.10
N PHE A 589 13.51 -41.09 -18.31
CA PHE A 589 13.50 -40.47 -19.65
C PHE A 589 14.61 -41.02 -20.55
N ARG A 590 15.78 -41.31 -19.98
CA ARG A 590 16.96 -41.79 -20.71
C ARG A 590 17.95 -42.46 -19.75
N SER A 591 18.82 -43.32 -20.29
CA SER A 591 19.94 -43.86 -19.53
C SER A 591 20.93 -42.77 -19.10
N LEU A 592 21.44 -42.88 -17.88
CA LEU A 592 22.52 -42.05 -17.36
C LEU A 592 23.80 -42.21 -18.19
N TYR A 593 24.67 -41.19 -18.12
CA TYR A 593 25.98 -41.21 -18.76
C TYR A 593 26.85 -42.37 -18.25
N ASP A 594 27.40 -43.16 -19.17
CA ASP A 594 28.17 -44.35 -18.86
C ASP A 594 29.63 -44.04 -18.52
N ASN A 595 29.83 -43.37 -17.38
CA ASN A 595 31.14 -43.03 -16.84
C ASN A 595 31.11 -43.22 -15.31
N GLN A 596 32.08 -43.98 -14.77
CA GLN A 596 32.09 -44.33 -13.34
C GLN A 596 32.25 -43.10 -12.45
N GLU A 597 33.12 -42.16 -12.79
CA GLU A 597 33.36 -40.94 -12.01
C GLU A 597 32.14 -40.02 -12.03
N ALA A 598 31.48 -39.88 -13.19
CA ALA A 598 30.23 -39.12 -13.29
C ALA A 598 29.09 -39.73 -12.44
N ARG A 599 29.02 -41.06 -12.39
CA ARG A 599 28.06 -41.81 -11.57
C ARG A 599 28.33 -41.67 -10.07
N ASP A 600 29.60 -41.73 -9.67
CA ASP A 600 30.02 -41.55 -8.27
C ASP A 600 29.71 -40.11 -7.81
N ASN A 601 29.96 -39.11 -8.66
CA ASN A 601 29.62 -37.71 -8.43
C ASN A 601 28.12 -37.48 -8.28
N LEU A 602 27.30 -38.13 -9.13
CA LEU A 602 25.83 -38.07 -9.01
C LEU A 602 25.34 -38.67 -7.68
N LEU A 603 25.94 -39.78 -7.23
CA LEU A 603 25.60 -40.38 -5.94
C LEU A 603 26.04 -39.49 -4.77
N GLN A 604 27.20 -38.83 -4.88
CA GLN A 604 27.65 -37.85 -3.90
C GLN A 604 26.68 -36.67 -3.79
N MET A 605 26.21 -36.13 -4.91
CA MET A 605 25.20 -35.07 -4.93
C MET A 605 23.90 -35.54 -4.27
N SER A 606 23.42 -36.74 -4.61
CA SER A 606 22.23 -37.31 -4.00
C SER A 606 22.34 -37.42 -2.47
N ASN A 607 23.51 -37.83 -1.95
CA ASN A 607 23.73 -37.93 -0.51
C ASN A 607 23.77 -36.56 0.17
N ALA A 608 24.38 -35.54 -0.47
CA ALA A 608 24.40 -34.17 0.05
C ALA A 608 22.97 -33.58 0.17
N VAL A 609 22.12 -33.84 -0.83
CA VAL A 609 20.70 -33.44 -0.80
C VAL A 609 19.94 -34.12 0.34
N VAL A 610 20.12 -35.44 0.53
CA VAL A 610 19.49 -36.19 1.63
C VAL A 610 19.89 -35.60 2.99
N GLU A 611 21.18 -35.35 3.22
CA GLU A 611 21.67 -34.75 4.48
C GLU A 611 21.08 -33.35 4.71
N THR A 612 20.99 -32.54 3.65
CA THR A 612 20.39 -31.19 3.71
C THR A 612 18.92 -31.25 4.12
N VAL A 613 18.14 -32.17 3.53
CA VAL A 613 16.72 -32.34 3.85
C VAL A 613 16.51 -32.94 5.24
N SER A 614 17.36 -33.88 5.66
CA SER A 614 17.33 -34.42 7.02
C SER A 614 17.57 -33.32 8.07
N ARG A 615 18.56 -32.44 7.84
CA ARG A 615 18.79 -31.29 8.73
C ARG A 615 17.64 -30.28 8.72
N TYR A 616 16.90 -30.16 7.61
CA TYR A 616 15.69 -29.35 7.59
C TYR A 616 14.56 -29.96 8.38
N GLU A 617 14.38 -31.28 8.36
CA GLU A 617 13.43 -31.98 9.23
C GLU A 617 13.72 -31.69 10.71
N ASP A 618 14.99 -31.79 11.14
CA ASP A 618 15.43 -31.39 12.50
C ASP A 618 15.03 -29.94 12.82
N THR A 619 15.14 -29.05 11.82
CA THR A 619 14.77 -27.63 11.93
C THR A 619 13.26 -27.47 12.15
N VAL A 620 12.43 -28.25 11.44
CA VAL A 620 10.98 -28.26 11.61
C VAL A 620 10.57 -28.87 12.96
N GLU A 621 11.25 -29.92 13.42
CA GLU A 621 11.05 -30.47 14.76
C GLU A 621 11.35 -29.41 15.83
N GLN A 622 12.46 -28.68 15.67
CA GLN A 622 12.84 -27.63 16.59
C GLN A 622 11.82 -26.48 16.60
N LEU A 623 11.19 -26.18 15.46
CA LEU A 623 10.10 -25.22 15.39
C LEU A 623 8.84 -25.70 16.16
N LYS A 624 8.50 -27.00 16.05
CA LYS A 624 7.45 -27.63 16.87
C LYS A 624 7.77 -27.48 18.37
N ASN A 625 9.00 -27.77 18.78
CA ASN A 625 9.46 -27.63 20.17
C ASN A 625 9.44 -26.17 20.65
N LEU A 626 9.83 -25.22 19.80
CA LEU A 626 9.78 -23.80 20.07
C LEU A 626 8.35 -23.34 20.41
N ASN A 627 7.36 -23.84 19.65
CA ASN A 627 5.95 -23.54 19.89
C ASN A 627 5.47 -24.10 21.25
N PHE A 628 5.84 -25.33 21.61
CA PHE A 628 5.50 -25.91 22.93
C PHE A 628 6.18 -25.19 24.09
N SER A 629 7.40 -24.66 23.89
CA SER A 629 8.15 -23.93 24.91
C SER A 629 7.65 -22.51 25.17
N GLY A 630 6.77 -21.97 24.31
CA GLY A 630 6.35 -20.56 24.37
C GLY A 630 7.41 -19.59 23.87
N TYR A 631 8.18 -19.96 22.84
CA TYR A 631 9.14 -19.09 22.14
C TYR A 631 10.34 -18.63 23.00
N THR A 632 10.87 -19.51 23.85
CA THR A 632 12.01 -19.15 24.71
C THR A 632 13.28 -18.81 23.89
N ARG A 633 14.13 -17.93 24.43
CA ARG A 633 15.38 -17.52 23.77
C ARG A 633 16.33 -18.69 23.49
N LYS A 634 16.35 -19.72 24.34
CA LYS A 634 17.17 -20.92 24.17
C LYS A 634 16.72 -21.69 22.92
N GLU A 635 15.42 -21.94 22.80
CA GLU A 635 14.85 -22.67 21.66
C GLU A 635 14.94 -21.87 20.35
N LYS A 636 14.85 -20.52 20.40
CA LYS A 636 15.11 -19.65 19.23
C LYS A 636 16.56 -19.74 18.75
N ASN A 637 17.52 -19.74 19.67
CA ASN A 637 18.94 -19.88 19.33
C ASN A 637 19.24 -21.27 18.74
N ALA A 638 18.60 -22.32 19.25
CA ALA A 638 18.72 -23.66 18.70
C ALA A 638 18.15 -23.74 17.28
N LEU A 639 16.96 -23.16 17.05
CA LEU A 639 16.36 -23.05 15.73
C LEU A 639 17.26 -22.28 14.75
N PHE A 640 17.82 -21.14 15.17
CA PHE A 640 18.76 -20.36 14.35
C PHE A 640 20.00 -21.16 13.96
N LYS A 641 20.53 -21.96 14.89
CA LYS A 641 21.70 -22.80 14.63
C LYS A 641 21.39 -23.84 13.55
N LEU A 642 20.24 -24.50 13.64
CA LEU A 642 19.80 -25.50 12.66
C LEU A 642 19.56 -24.88 11.27
N ILE A 643 18.90 -23.72 11.19
CA ILE A 643 18.74 -22.99 9.92
C ILE A 643 20.12 -22.72 9.29
N ARG A 644 21.08 -22.26 10.09
CA ARG A 644 22.43 -22.01 9.60
C ARG A 644 23.15 -23.28 9.15
N GLU A 645 22.90 -24.42 9.81
CA GLU A 645 23.44 -25.72 9.41
C GLU A 645 22.84 -26.18 8.08
N VAL A 646 21.54 -25.98 7.83
CA VAL A 646 20.91 -26.25 6.52
C VAL A 646 21.57 -25.42 5.41
N ASN A 647 21.76 -24.11 5.63
CA ASN A 647 22.39 -23.25 4.61
C ASN A 647 23.86 -23.61 4.34
N MET A 648 24.56 -24.19 5.33
CA MET A 648 25.93 -24.68 5.09
C MET A 648 25.93 -25.97 4.26
N LEU A 649 24.99 -26.87 4.52
CA LEU A 649 24.85 -28.13 3.78
C LEU A 649 24.39 -27.89 2.34
N GLU A 650 23.48 -26.95 2.12
CA GLU A 650 23.09 -26.55 0.77
C GLU A 650 24.28 -25.94 0.01
N HIS A 651 25.10 -25.12 0.66
CA HIS A 651 26.32 -24.62 0.03
C HIS A 651 27.33 -25.73 -0.32
N GLU A 652 27.44 -26.77 0.52
CA GLU A 652 28.24 -27.96 0.19
C GLU A 652 27.64 -28.73 -1.00
N ALA A 653 26.31 -28.81 -1.11
CA ALA A 653 25.62 -29.41 -2.27
C ALA A 653 25.86 -28.62 -3.56
N ASP A 654 25.82 -27.28 -3.51
CA ASP A 654 26.17 -26.38 -4.63
C ASP A 654 27.59 -26.66 -5.17
N GLU A 655 28.56 -26.84 -4.28
CA GLU A 655 29.94 -27.15 -4.67
C GLU A 655 30.02 -28.51 -5.37
N VAL A 656 29.30 -29.51 -4.86
CA VAL A 656 29.22 -30.84 -5.48
C VAL A 656 28.52 -30.78 -6.84
N GLU A 657 27.42 -30.04 -6.99
CA GLU A 657 26.75 -29.84 -8.28
C GLU A 657 27.69 -29.23 -9.30
N ARG A 658 28.34 -28.12 -8.95
CA ARG A 658 29.22 -27.38 -9.86
C ARG A 658 30.33 -28.27 -10.41
N ASP A 659 30.99 -29.00 -9.51
CA ASP A 659 32.13 -29.84 -9.87
C ASP A 659 31.66 -31.07 -10.69
N SER A 660 30.50 -31.64 -10.33
CA SER A 660 29.88 -32.77 -11.07
C SER A 660 29.42 -32.36 -12.46
N ALA A 661 28.76 -31.21 -12.59
CA ALA A 661 28.27 -30.66 -13.84
C ALA A 661 29.44 -30.33 -14.79
N ALA A 662 30.49 -29.69 -14.27
CA ALA A 662 31.69 -29.39 -15.05
C ALA A 662 32.35 -30.66 -15.61
N PHE A 663 32.41 -31.73 -14.81
CA PHE A 663 32.92 -33.03 -15.25
C PHE A 663 32.09 -33.62 -16.40
N VAL A 664 30.75 -33.69 -16.21
CA VAL A 664 29.84 -34.26 -17.22
C VAL A 664 29.87 -33.48 -18.54
N PHE A 665 30.01 -32.16 -18.50
CA PHE A 665 30.15 -31.34 -19.70
C PHE A 665 31.49 -31.51 -20.42
N THR A 666 32.57 -31.75 -19.67
CA THR A 666 33.92 -31.84 -20.24
C THR A 666 34.18 -33.21 -20.86
N GLU A 667 33.73 -34.29 -20.20
CA GLU A 667 34.02 -35.66 -20.61
C GLU A 667 32.87 -36.30 -21.43
N GLY A 668 31.72 -35.63 -21.50
CA GLY A 668 30.48 -36.16 -22.09
C GLY A 668 30.41 -36.25 -23.62
N ASP A 669 31.44 -35.84 -24.35
CA ASP A 669 31.43 -35.70 -25.82
C ASP A 669 31.10 -37.00 -26.58
N GLU A 670 31.45 -38.15 -26.01
CA GLU A 670 31.18 -39.46 -26.62
C GLU A 670 29.70 -39.90 -26.46
N GLN A 671 29.00 -39.38 -25.45
CA GLN A 671 27.59 -39.67 -25.17
C GLN A 671 26.80 -38.40 -24.83
N PRO A 672 26.72 -37.42 -25.73
CA PRO A 672 26.30 -36.06 -25.40
C PRO A 672 24.86 -35.99 -24.87
N LEU A 673 23.96 -36.84 -25.36
CA LEU A 673 22.58 -36.90 -24.87
C LEU A 673 22.46 -37.53 -23.48
N ALA A 674 23.30 -38.51 -23.14
CA ALA A 674 23.30 -39.13 -21.81
C ALA A 674 24.00 -38.21 -20.80
N ALA A 675 25.07 -37.52 -21.20
CA ALA A 675 25.74 -36.49 -20.43
C ALA A 675 24.80 -35.31 -20.13
N MET A 676 24.13 -34.75 -21.15
CA MET A 676 23.13 -33.68 -20.94
C MET A 676 21.96 -34.13 -20.05
N HIS A 677 21.54 -35.39 -20.15
CA HIS A 677 20.52 -35.93 -19.28
C HIS A 677 20.99 -36.00 -17.82
N MET A 678 22.19 -36.54 -17.57
CA MET A 678 22.77 -36.59 -16.23
C MET A 678 22.99 -35.19 -15.63
N TYR A 679 23.47 -34.23 -16.44
CA TYR A 679 23.54 -32.83 -16.04
C TYR A 679 22.18 -32.29 -15.60
N ARG A 680 21.11 -32.59 -16.34
CA ARG A 680 19.76 -32.16 -15.97
C ARG A 680 19.30 -32.78 -14.64
N VAL A 681 19.67 -34.03 -14.37
CA VAL A 681 19.39 -34.69 -13.08
C VAL A 681 20.15 -34.01 -11.94
N LEU A 682 21.44 -33.67 -12.14
CA LEU A 682 22.24 -32.91 -11.17
C LEU A 682 21.62 -31.54 -10.85
N GLN A 683 21.20 -30.79 -11.87
CA GLN A 683 20.50 -29.51 -11.67
C GLN A 683 19.19 -29.66 -10.89
N ARG A 684 18.44 -30.75 -11.11
CA ARG A 684 17.20 -30.98 -10.36
C ARG A 684 17.45 -31.41 -8.93
N LEU A 685 18.55 -32.11 -8.65
CA LEU A 685 18.97 -32.39 -7.28
C LEU A 685 19.32 -31.11 -6.54
N ASP A 686 19.99 -30.18 -7.22
CA ASP A 686 20.25 -28.85 -6.69
C ASP A 686 18.98 -28.07 -6.37
N ASP A 687 17.95 -28.13 -7.25
CA ASP A 687 16.64 -27.52 -6.97
C ASP A 687 16.02 -28.03 -5.64
N VAL A 688 16.24 -29.30 -5.28
CA VAL A 688 15.78 -29.88 -4.00
C VAL A 688 16.51 -29.26 -2.81
N ALA A 689 17.85 -29.15 -2.87
CA ALA A 689 18.66 -28.52 -1.82
C ALA A 689 18.32 -27.02 -1.66
N ASN A 690 18.20 -26.30 -2.78
CA ASN A 690 17.76 -24.91 -2.83
C ASN A 690 16.36 -24.69 -2.23
N ALA A 691 15.42 -25.59 -2.53
CA ALA A 691 14.08 -25.54 -1.93
C ALA A 691 14.13 -25.73 -0.40
N CYS A 692 15.02 -26.62 0.06
CA CYS A 692 15.29 -26.88 1.46
C CYS A 692 15.81 -25.63 2.20
N GLU A 693 16.81 -24.95 1.62
CA GLU A 693 17.37 -23.70 2.14
C GLU A 693 16.33 -22.59 2.23
N LYS A 694 15.53 -22.41 1.17
CA LYS A 694 14.41 -21.45 1.16
C LYS A 694 13.34 -21.79 2.19
N ALA A 695 13.05 -23.07 2.42
CA ALA A 695 12.10 -23.51 3.43
C ALA A 695 12.62 -23.25 4.86
N ALA A 696 13.90 -23.53 5.14
CA ALA A 696 14.53 -23.23 6.43
C ALA A 696 14.58 -21.72 6.70
N ASN A 697 14.98 -20.94 5.69
CA ASN A 697 15.09 -19.48 5.78
C ASN A 697 13.73 -18.80 6.03
N ALA A 698 12.61 -19.44 5.66
CA ALA A 698 11.27 -18.96 5.99
C ALA A 698 11.00 -18.88 7.51
N PHE A 699 11.82 -19.56 8.34
CA PHE A 699 11.71 -19.51 9.80
C PHE A 699 12.51 -18.35 10.42
N LEU A 700 13.39 -17.67 9.67
CA LEU A 700 14.21 -16.56 10.19
C LEU A 700 13.39 -15.42 10.85
N PRO A 701 12.22 -15.02 10.33
CA PRO A 701 11.39 -14.01 11.01
C PRO A 701 11.00 -14.41 12.43
N ILE A 702 10.84 -15.72 12.70
CA ILE A 702 10.49 -16.26 14.02
C ILE A 702 11.67 -16.14 14.99
N VAL A 703 12.89 -16.34 14.48
CA VAL A 703 14.14 -16.17 15.23
C VAL A 703 14.37 -14.70 15.59
N TYR A 704 14.09 -13.77 14.66
CA TYR A 704 14.36 -12.34 14.82
C TYR A 704 13.22 -11.54 15.47
N SER A 705 12.00 -12.10 15.54
CA SER A 705 10.90 -11.59 16.37
C SER A 705 11.15 -11.81 17.85
#